data_AF-A0A1G2AQ47-F1
#
_entry.id   AF-A0A1G2AQ47-F1
#
_cell.length_a   1.000
_cell.length_b   1.000
_cell.length_c   1.000
_cell.angle_alpha   90.00
_cell.angle_beta   90.00
_cell.angle_gamma   90.00
#
_symmetry.space_group_name_H-M   'P 1'
#
loop_
_entity.id
_entity.type
_entity.pdbx_description
1 polymer ?
#
loop_
_entity_poly.entity_id
_entity_poly.type
_entity_poly.pdbx_seq_one_letter_code
_entity_poly.pdbx_strand_id
1 'polypeptide(L)'
;MQKIEILGIPIANITQAEALKYILDRLQKRTQTSVFTPGPEFLVRANKNARFHQILRKADILLPDGTGLILASFGKIHTRVIGADIVLALMEKLKGTEQKIGIVLPIVSLSSKETLTKSLREKFPNLNFKIYESRTPDITDRAPEDNLFQMMNTYAPDLVFVALGSPKQEYWINHARNILKNASIFIGVGGTFDYFTGVFPRAPLWMRKIGIEWLWRFSLEPKRFKRIYNAVIIFPYLVCKEKLQRSKKSKITSTKKMLLAGVIASVWFLSQQTLSAHSIQAQDETETNTNQETSEEDLPAQTEDDTSEEDEVLQDLNAKLEETVEEIELIEEKIDQLNKTIEIKQQEQLTLKSQLDVIDTSIQKTEKEIEIKEKEIELLELEIEELQQKILQKTEEIQLQKKYLAETLRTLYVKEDTTYLEVLLLHESFSDFFTEITYLEELEKETKNTLENIKNIKRELEEKKISVERKKSDVVQMKNSLTIRHEELQGEKKVKADILTQTALDEEKFQGLVEEVRKEQLSTDSEMRAIEQQVRERIAKIEEEKKKKDGEGEGDEDPLLEDDSDFGGPLALSWPIAGREITCGFDCADYPFRRYFKHSGMDIATPQGTKVSAAASGYVAIAKDGGATGYTYIMLVHGDGYATVYGHLSAIESSVYEKLETGRLVRKGEIIGRSGGTPGTPGAGRFSTGPHLHFELRENGIPINPVPFLP
;
A
#
# COMPACT_ATOMS: atom_id res chain seq x y z
N MET A 1 19.92 0.93 30.52
CA MET A 1 19.40 2.02 29.67
C MET A 1 18.13 2.56 30.29
N GLN A 2 18.08 3.87 30.57
CA GLN A 2 16.88 4.50 31.13
C GLN A 2 15.84 4.70 30.02
N LYS A 3 14.58 4.31 30.27
CA LYS A 3 13.45 4.51 29.36
C LYS A 3 12.52 5.57 29.95
N ILE A 4 12.05 6.50 29.12
CA ILE A 4 11.13 7.58 29.48
C ILE A 4 9.81 7.34 28.77
N GLU A 5 8.74 7.27 29.54
CA GLU A 5 7.40 7.02 29.02
C GLU A 5 6.77 8.33 28.53
N ILE A 6 6.37 8.36 27.26
CA ILE A 6 5.65 9.47 26.63
C ILE A 6 4.42 8.88 25.92
N LEU A 7 3.20 9.30 26.28
CA LEU A 7 1.95 8.73 25.75
C LEU A 7 1.88 7.20 25.87
N GLY A 8 2.38 6.64 26.97
CA GLY A 8 2.41 5.18 27.22
C GLY A 8 3.51 4.40 26.48
N ILE A 9 4.38 5.09 25.72
CA ILE A 9 5.44 4.47 24.91
C ILE A 9 6.82 4.73 25.54
N PRO A 10 7.65 3.69 25.76
CA PRO A 10 8.93 3.82 26.46
C PRO A 10 10.08 4.20 25.52
N ILE A 11 10.37 5.49 25.39
CA ILE A 11 11.47 6.03 24.56
C ILE A 11 12.81 5.92 25.30
N ALA A 12 13.87 5.53 24.60
CA ALA A 12 15.21 5.41 25.20
C ALA A 12 15.87 6.78 25.39
N ASN A 13 16.41 7.04 26.59
CA ASN A 13 17.35 8.13 26.81
C ASN A 13 18.76 7.62 26.51
N ILE A 14 19.21 7.81 25.28
CA ILE A 14 20.46 7.26 24.76
C ILE A 14 21.08 8.20 23.72
N THR A 15 22.40 8.27 23.68
CA THR A 15 23.15 8.99 22.65
C THR A 15 23.31 8.14 21.38
N GLN A 16 23.65 8.77 20.25
CA GLN A 16 23.88 8.04 19.00
C GLN A 16 25.03 7.02 19.12
N ALA A 17 26.10 7.37 19.82
CA ALA A 17 27.25 6.47 20.04
C ALA A 17 26.87 5.27 20.91
N GLU A 18 26.09 5.47 21.97
CA GLU A 18 25.59 4.40 22.81
C GLU A 18 24.58 3.51 22.07
N ALA A 19 23.71 4.09 21.26
CA ALA A 19 22.76 3.35 20.43
C ALA A 19 23.49 2.46 19.42
N LEU A 20 24.52 2.99 18.76
CA LEU A 20 25.38 2.23 17.85
C LEU A 20 26.07 1.08 18.57
N LYS A 21 26.68 1.34 19.74
CA LYS A 21 27.31 0.31 20.57
C LYS A 21 26.32 -0.78 20.98
N TYR A 22 25.12 -0.39 21.42
CA TYR A 22 24.06 -1.33 21.80
C TYR A 22 23.66 -2.24 20.64
N ILE A 23 23.48 -1.69 19.43
CA ILE A 23 23.13 -2.47 18.24
C ILE A 23 24.26 -3.43 17.87
N LEU A 24 25.51 -2.96 17.87
CA LEU A 24 26.68 -3.80 17.55
C LEU A 24 26.87 -4.94 18.58
N ASP A 25 26.72 -4.66 19.87
CA ASP A 25 26.82 -5.69 20.92
C ASP A 25 25.75 -6.77 20.76
N ARG A 26 24.52 -6.39 20.37
CA ARG A 26 23.40 -7.32 20.14
C ARG A 26 23.58 -8.12 18.86
N LEU A 27 24.17 -7.50 17.83
CA LEU A 27 24.52 -8.15 16.58
C LEU A 27 25.60 -9.23 16.81
N GLN A 28 26.63 -8.92 17.59
CA GLN A 28 27.66 -9.90 17.99
C GLN A 28 27.07 -11.05 18.81
N LYS A 29 26.16 -10.76 19.74
CA LYS A 29 25.49 -11.78 20.58
C LYS A 29 24.37 -12.53 19.86
N ARG A 30 24.15 -12.28 18.56
CA ARG A 30 23.07 -12.89 17.76
C ARG A 30 21.69 -12.79 18.43
N THR A 31 21.45 -11.71 19.17
CA THR A 31 20.20 -11.55 19.93
C THR A 31 19.20 -10.75 19.12
N GLN A 32 18.08 -11.37 18.78
CA GLN A 32 17.05 -10.74 17.96
C GLN A 32 16.55 -9.44 18.59
N THR A 33 16.65 -8.32 17.86
CA THR A 33 16.38 -6.98 18.37
C THR A 33 15.67 -6.14 17.32
N SER A 34 14.52 -5.54 17.66
CA SER A 34 13.88 -4.51 16.83
C SER A 34 14.26 -3.11 17.30
N VAL A 35 14.69 -2.28 16.36
CA VAL A 35 15.04 -0.88 16.57
C VAL A 35 14.09 -0.03 15.74
N PHE A 36 13.37 0.87 16.38
CA PHE A 36 12.57 1.89 15.69
C PHE A 36 13.04 3.28 16.08
N THR A 37 12.86 4.24 15.18
CA THR A 37 13.24 5.65 15.35
C THR A 37 11.98 6.51 15.35
N PRO A 38 11.09 6.41 16.37
CA PRO A 38 9.83 7.13 16.36
C PRO A 38 10.02 8.66 16.39
N GLY A 39 9.23 9.35 15.58
CA GLY A 39 8.95 10.79 15.71
C GLY A 39 7.63 11.05 16.47
N PRO A 40 7.30 12.33 16.76
CA PRO A 40 6.05 12.74 17.39
C PRO A 40 4.79 12.15 16.73
N GLU A 41 4.78 12.07 15.40
CA GLU A 41 3.67 11.54 14.60
C GLU A 41 3.41 10.04 14.84
N PHE A 42 4.43 9.27 15.23
CA PHE A 42 4.26 7.86 15.62
C PHE A 42 3.42 7.75 16.88
N LEU A 43 3.71 8.61 17.87
CA LEU A 43 3.02 8.58 19.16
C LEU A 43 1.56 9.06 19.00
N VAL A 44 1.30 10.05 18.15
CA VAL A 44 -0.08 10.45 17.80
C VAL A 44 -0.83 9.29 17.16
N ARG A 45 -0.21 8.60 16.20
CA ARG A 45 -0.83 7.45 15.53
C ARG A 45 -1.07 6.29 16.51
N ALA A 46 -0.11 5.99 17.37
CA ALA A 46 -0.24 4.96 18.40
C ALA A 46 -1.35 5.27 19.40
N ASN A 47 -1.62 6.55 19.67
CA ASN A 47 -2.75 6.94 20.51
C ASN A 47 -4.13 6.66 19.86
N LYS A 48 -4.20 6.61 18.52
CA LYS A 48 -5.42 6.27 17.76
C LYS A 48 -5.52 4.77 17.41
N ASN A 49 -4.39 4.05 17.36
CA ASN A 49 -4.33 2.65 16.93
C ASN A 49 -3.69 1.76 18.01
N ALA A 50 -4.52 0.95 18.67
CA ALA A 50 -4.10 0.07 19.76
C ALA A 50 -3.07 -0.99 19.34
N ARG A 51 -3.17 -1.52 18.12
CA ARG A 51 -2.24 -2.53 17.60
C ARG A 51 -0.85 -1.94 17.38
N PHE A 52 -0.77 -0.77 16.75
CA PHE A 52 0.49 -0.05 16.55
C PHE A 52 1.14 0.34 17.88
N HIS A 53 0.34 0.77 18.86
CA HIS A 53 0.81 1.04 20.22
C HIS A 53 1.48 -0.17 20.87
N GLN A 54 0.86 -1.36 20.75
CA GLN A 54 1.43 -2.59 21.31
C GLN A 54 2.76 -2.97 20.65
N ILE A 55 2.90 -2.79 19.34
CA ILE A 55 4.16 -3.09 18.62
C ILE A 55 5.29 -2.18 19.10
N LEU A 56 5.04 -0.87 19.20
CA LEU A 56 6.05 0.07 19.71
C LEU A 56 6.46 -0.27 21.16
N ARG A 57 5.50 -0.65 22.01
CA ARG A 57 5.79 -1.03 23.40
C ARG A 57 6.57 -2.33 23.53
N LYS A 58 6.36 -3.29 22.62
CA LYS A 58 7.10 -4.56 22.55
C LYS A 58 8.49 -4.41 21.92
N ALA A 59 8.78 -3.29 21.27
CA ALA A 59 10.08 -3.06 20.65
C ALA A 59 11.22 -3.05 21.68
N ASP A 60 12.36 -3.64 21.33
CA ASP A 60 13.53 -3.70 22.22
C ASP A 60 14.06 -2.30 22.55
N ILE A 61 14.19 -1.44 21.52
CA ILE A 61 14.67 -0.07 21.65
C ILE A 61 13.94 0.89 20.71
N LEU A 62 13.53 2.04 21.26
CA LEU A 62 12.93 3.16 20.55
C LEU A 62 13.87 4.36 20.65
N LEU A 63 14.47 4.75 19.53
CA LEU A 63 15.44 5.85 19.43
C LEU A 63 14.73 7.19 19.16
N PRO A 64 15.06 8.27 19.88
CA PRO A 64 14.36 9.55 19.76
C PRO A 64 14.79 10.32 18.50
N ASP A 65 14.05 10.18 17.39
CA ASP A 65 14.38 10.82 16.10
C ASP A 65 13.74 12.21 15.91
N GLY A 66 12.80 12.62 16.78
CA GLY A 66 12.12 13.91 16.65
C GLY A 66 12.40 14.89 17.79
N THR A 67 12.62 16.15 17.46
CA THR A 67 12.78 17.26 18.43
C THR A 67 11.58 17.36 19.38
N GLY A 68 10.36 17.07 18.88
CA GLY A 68 9.16 17.04 19.72
C GLY A 68 9.23 16.05 20.88
N LEU A 69 9.94 14.92 20.73
CA LEU A 69 10.12 13.94 21.82
C LEU A 69 11.03 14.48 22.93
N ILE A 70 12.07 15.22 22.55
CA ILE A 70 12.98 15.88 23.51
C ILE A 70 12.17 16.89 24.33
N LEU A 71 11.39 17.74 23.67
CA LEU A 71 10.53 18.73 24.32
C LEU A 71 9.48 18.06 25.24
N ALA A 72 8.80 17.02 24.75
CA ALA A 72 7.81 16.27 25.53
C ALA A 72 8.40 15.53 26.74
N SER A 73 9.71 15.23 26.71
CA SER A 73 10.43 14.65 27.85
C SER A 73 10.83 15.68 28.92
N PHE A 74 10.66 16.98 28.65
CA PHE A 74 11.07 18.09 29.53
C PHE A 74 12.55 18.01 29.92
N GLY A 75 13.41 17.76 28.93
CA GLY A 75 14.87 17.69 29.12
C GLY A 75 15.39 16.37 29.70
N LYS A 76 14.53 15.37 29.93
CA LYS A 76 14.98 14.04 30.38
C LYS A 76 15.65 13.24 29.25
N ILE A 77 15.23 13.43 28.00
CA ILE A 77 15.95 12.95 26.81
C ILE A 77 16.90 14.06 26.39
N HIS A 78 18.21 13.78 26.40
CA HIS A 78 19.23 14.80 26.21
C HIS A 78 19.66 14.97 24.75
N THR A 79 19.55 13.91 23.95
CA THR A 79 20.09 13.87 22.59
C THR A 79 19.09 13.27 21.60
N ARG A 80 19.00 13.89 20.43
CA ARG A 80 18.30 13.33 19.26
C ARG A 80 19.16 12.25 18.62
N VAL A 81 18.55 11.14 18.20
CA VAL A 81 19.22 10.05 17.49
C VAL A 81 18.55 9.88 16.13
N ILE A 82 19.24 10.30 15.08
CA ILE A 82 18.71 10.32 13.72
C ILE A 82 18.85 8.94 13.09
N GLY A 83 17.77 8.38 12.56
CA GLY A 83 17.77 7.04 11.95
C GLY A 83 18.77 6.91 10.80
N ALA A 84 18.83 7.91 9.91
CA ALA A 84 19.76 7.94 8.79
C ALA A 84 21.25 7.91 9.21
N ASP A 85 21.59 8.56 10.33
CA ASP A 85 22.97 8.59 10.81
C ASP A 85 23.37 7.29 11.51
N ILE A 86 22.41 6.59 12.14
CA ILE A 86 22.64 5.22 12.63
C ILE A 86 22.90 4.25 11.47
N VAL A 87 22.13 4.35 10.38
CA VAL A 87 22.34 3.50 9.19
C VAL A 87 23.72 3.74 8.58
N LEU A 88 24.11 5.01 8.38
CA LEU A 88 25.44 5.39 7.90
C LEU A 88 26.55 4.80 8.78
N ALA A 89 26.48 5.06 10.10
CA ALA A 89 27.50 4.61 11.03
C ALA A 89 27.60 3.08 11.12
N LEU A 90 26.46 2.36 11.02
CA LEU A 90 26.44 0.91 10.94
C LEU A 90 27.12 0.43 9.65
N MET A 91 26.74 0.95 8.48
CA MET A 91 27.34 0.54 7.21
C MET A 91 28.84 0.82 7.17
N GLU A 92 29.31 1.94 7.73
CA GLU A 92 30.74 2.23 7.87
C GLU A 92 31.46 1.22 8.77
N LYS A 93 30.87 0.83 9.90
CA LYS A 93 31.45 -0.16 10.82
C LYS A 93 31.44 -1.59 10.27
N LEU A 94 30.47 -1.92 9.41
CA LEU A 94 30.31 -3.25 8.83
C LEU A 94 31.05 -3.42 7.50
N LYS A 95 31.56 -2.35 6.91
CA LYS A 95 32.36 -2.39 5.69
C LYS A 95 33.59 -3.28 5.89
N GLY A 96 33.74 -4.31 5.06
CA GLY A 96 34.86 -5.26 5.15
C GLY A 96 34.70 -6.35 6.21
N THR A 97 33.53 -6.43 6.87
CA THR A 97 33.17 -7.60 7.70
C THR A 97 32.39 -8.63 6.88
N GLU A 98 32.31 -9.87 7.35
CA GLU A 98 31.52 -10.93 6.71
C GLU A 98 30.00 -10.79 6.95
N GLN A 99 29.58 -9.75 7.66
CA GLN A 99 28.17 -9.57 8.04
C GLN A 99 27.31 -9.21 6.82
N LYS A 100 26.18 -9.90 6.70
CA LYS A 100 25.24 -9.80 5.58
C LYS A 100 24.09 -8.85 5.92
N ILE A 101 23.79 -7.92 5.01
CA ILE A 101 22.77 -6.88 5.19
C ILE A 101 21.62 -7.11 4.22
N GLY A 102 20.40 -7.24 4.75
CA GLY A 102 19.17 -7.20 3.96
C GLY A 102 18.58 -5.78 3.96
N ILE A 103 18.20 -5.27 2.79
CA ILE A 103 17.50 -3.99 2.66
C ILE A 103 16.14 -4.25 2.01
N VAL A 104 15.06 -3.79 2.63
CA VAL A 104 13.69 -3.96 2.14
C VAL A 104 13.11 -2.60 1.75
N LEU A 105 12.75 -2.46 0.47
CA LEU A 105 12.13 -1.28 -0.13
C LEU A 105 10.68 -1.58 -0.55
N PRO A 106 9.80 -0.57 -0.66
CA PRO A 106 8.53 -0.76 -1.34
C PRO A 106 8.76 -0.90 -2.85
N ILE A 107 7.95 -1.74 -3.52
CA ILE A 107 8.02 -1.94 -4.99
C ILE A 107 7.89 -0.62 -5.74
N VAL A 108 7.02 0.27 -5.26
CA VAL A 108 6.94 1.65 -5.74
C VAL A 108 7.69 2.53 -4.73
N SER A 109 9.00 2.68 -4.94
CA SER A 109 9.86 3.58 -4.17
C SER A 109 10.41 4.68 -5.05
N LEU A 110 10.63 5.87 -4.48
CA LEU A 110 11.30 6.98 -5.18
C LEU A 110 12.76 6.64 -5.53
N SER A 111 13.34 5.68 -4.80
CA SER A 111 14.69 5.17 -4.96
C SER A 111 14.66 3.75 -5.53
N SER A 112 14.71 3.59 -6.85
CA SER A 112 14.72 2.25 -7.47
C SER A 112 15.85 1.37 -6.93
N LYS A 113 15.60 0.06 -6.87
CA LYS A 113 16.59 -0.94 -6.43
C LYS A 113 17.93 -0.80 -7.14
N GLU A 114 17.92 -0.48 -8.43
CA GLU A 114 19.12 -0.28 -9.25
C GLU A 114 19.90 0.96 -8.83
N THR A 115 19.22 2.10 -8.68
CA THR A 115 19.83 3.38 -8.25
C THR A 115 20.43 3.26 -6.85
N LEU A 116 19.74 2.59 -5.94
CA LEU A 116 20.24 2.34 -4.59
C LEU A 116 21.44 1.39 -4.61
N THR A 117 21.39 0.32 -5.41
CA THR A 117 22.51 -0.63 -5.55
C THR A 117 23.77 0.10 -6.01
N LYS A 118 23.65 0.94 -7.04
CA LYS A 118 24.76 1.75 -7.57
C LYS A 118 25.33 2.68 -6.51
N SER A 119 24.47 3.48 -5.87
CA SER A 119 24.88 4.46 -4.86
C SER A 119 25.55 3.82 -3.64
N LEU A 120 25.06 2.66 -3.20
CA LEU A 120 25.65 1.92 -2.07
C LEU A 120 26.97 1.25 -2.46
N ARG A 121 27.10 0.72 -3.67
CA ARG A 121 28.38 0.16 -4.15
C ARG A 121 29.46 1.22 -4.31
N GLU A 122 29.10 2.42 -4.78
CA GLU A 122 30.02 3.56 -4.88
C GLU A 122 30.51 4.02 -3.51
N LYS A 123 29.61 4.15 -2.52
CA LYS A 123 29.96 4.61 -1.16
C LYS A 123 30.63 3.50 -0.31
N PHE A 124 30.23 2.24 -0.50
CA PHE A 124 30.65 1.09 0.31
C PHE A 124 31.05 -0.12 -0.55
N PRO A 125 32.21 -0.10 -1.22
CA PRO A 125 32.60 -1.11 -2.23
C PRO A 125 32.73 -2.56 -1.70
N ASN A 126 32.95 -2.75 -0.40
CA ASN A 126 33.15 -4.06 0.25
C ASN A 126 32.05 -4.41 1.27
N LEU A 127 30.82 -3.92 1.06
CA LEU A 127 29.69 -4.23 1.92
C LEU A 127 28.89 -5.40 1.35
N ASN A 128 28.62 -6.43 2.17
CA ASN A 128 27.79 -7.56 1.77
C ASN A 128 26.33 -7.22 2.00
N PHE A 129 25.61 -6.80 0.95
CA PHE A 129 24.20 -6.45 1.04
C PHE A 129 23.38 -7.03 -0.11
N LYS A 130 22.09 -7.26 0.15
CA LYS A 130 21.09 -7.60 -0.85
C LYS A 130 19.83 -6.76 -0.65
N ILE A 131 19.32 -6.19 -1.74
CA ILE A 131 18.10 -5.37 -1.75
C ILE A 131 16.93 -6.22 -2.21
N TYR A 132 15.83 -6.10 -1.50
CA TYR A 132 14.57 -6.76 -1.72
C TYR A 132 13.44 -5.73 -1.83
N GLU A 133 12.41 -6.09 -2.57
CA GLU A 133 11.23 -5.26 -2.77
C GLU A 133 10.03 -6.00 -2.16
N SER A 134 9.22 -5.27 -1.39
CA SER A 134 8.02 -5.79 -0.72
C SER A 134 6.77 -5.15 -1.31
N ARG A 135 5.77 -5.99 -1.60
CA ARG A 135 4.38 -5.58 -1.85
C ARG A 135 3.82 -5.23 -0.48
N THR A 136 3.83 -3.94 -0.13
CA THR A 136 3.47 -3.52 1.22
C THR A 136 2.17 -4.19 1.67
N PRO A 137 2.07 -4.69 2.91
CA PRO A 137 0.80 -5.09 3.47
C PRO A 137 -0.15 -3.89 3.43
N ASP A 138 -1.35 -4.11 2.91
CA ASP A 138 -2.48 -3.33 3.38
C ASP A 138 -2.66 -3.60 4.88
N ILE A 139 -3.32 -2.71 5.61
CA ILE A 139 -3.47 -2.79 7.08
C ILE A 139 -4.21 -4.06 7.55
N THR A 140 -4.68 -4.89 6.63
CA THR A 140 -5.30 -6.18 6.85
C THR A 140 -4.25 -7.27 7.10
N ASP A 141 -4.52 -8.16 8.05
CA ASP A 141 -3.64 -9.21 8.58
C ASP A 141 -3.22 -10.31 7.58
N ARG A 142 -3.14 -10.03 6.28
CA ARG A 142 -2.76 -11.00 5.26
C ARG A 142 -1.68 -10.41 4.35
N ALA A 143 -0.43 -10.78 4.61
CA ALA A 143 0.65 -10.54 3.65
C ALA A 143 1.22 -11.90 3.21
N PRO A 144 0.89 -12.40 2.00
CA PRO A 144 1.56 -13.53 1.38
C PRO A 144 2.92 -13.05 0.86
N GLU A 145 3.93 -13.07 1.72
CA GLU A 145 5.32 -12.70 1.39
C GLU A 145 6.29 -13.90 1.52
N ASP A 146 5.80 -15.13 1.37
CA ASP A 146 6.60 -16.34 1.59
C ASP A 146 7.84 -16.39 0.69
N ASN A 147 7.74 -15.96 -0.58
CA ASN A 147 8.86 -15.91 -1.50
C ASN A 147 9.94 -14.88 -1.05
N LEU A 148 9.53 -13.70 -0.58
CA LEU A 148 10.46 -12.69 -0.03
C LEU A 148 11.21 -13.24 1.19
N PHE A 149 10.47 -13.83 2.14
CA PHE A 149 11.07 -14.42 3.33
C PHE A 149 11.96 -15.62 3.01
N GLN A 150 11.60 -16.44 2.01
CA GLN A 150 12.44 -17.53 1.53
C GLN A 150 13.74 -17.00 0.92
N MET A 151 13.68 -16.00 0.03
CA MET A 151 14.87 -15.36 -0.54
C MET A 151 15.76 -14.71 0.53
N MET A 152 15.17 -14.14 1.58
CA MET A 152 15.88 -13.60 2.73
C MET A 152 16.50 -14.71 3.59
N ASN A 153 15.78 -15.80 3.86
CA ASN A 153 16.30 -16.95 4.60
C ASN A 153 17.47 -17.61 3.88
N THR A 154 17.42 -17.76 2.56
CA THR A 154 18.53 -18.29 1.74
C THR A 154 19.77 -17.39 1.80
N TYR A 155 19.59 -16.06 1.75
CA TYR A 155 20.71 -15.14 1.91
C TYR A 155 21.26 -15.13 3.34
N ALA A 156 20.39 -15.35 4.32
CA ALA A 156 20.64 -15.33 5.76
C ALA A 156 21.28 -14.00 6.23
N PRO A 157 20.57 -12.86 6.13
CA PRO A 157 21.07 -11.58 6.59
C PRO A 157 21.21 -11.56 8.11
N ASP A 158 22.26 -10.92 8.62
CA ASP A 158 22.47 -10.69 10.06
C ASP A 158 21.73 -9.43 10.53
N LEU A 159 21.63 -8.43 9.66
CA LEU A 159 21.01 -7.13 9.87
C LEU A 159 20.02 -6.83 8.73
N VAL A 160 18.82 -6.40 9.08
CA VAL A 160 17.76 -6.04 8.11
C VAL A 160 17.32 -4.59 8.30
N PHE A 161 17.47 -3.77 7.26
CA PHE A 161 16.92 -2.42 7.17
C PHE A 161 15.60 -2.42 6.41
N VAL A 162 14.55 -1.85 7.00
CA VAL A 162 13.20 -1.83 6.43
C VAL A 162 12.76 -0.39 6.18
N ALA A 163 12.57 -0.04 4.91
CA ALA A 163 12.29 1.32 4.44
C ALA A 163 10.89 1.44 3.81
N LEU A 164 9.90 0.74 4.38
CA LEU A 164 8.51 0.75 3.91
C LEU A 164 7.71 1.98 4.39
N GLY A 165 8.30 2.79 5.28
CA GLY A 165 7.62 3.89 5.94
C GLY A 165 6.71 3.44 7.10
N SER A 166 6.50 4.32 8.06
CA SER A 166 5.64 4.04 9.22
C SER A 166 4.17 4.32 8.90
N PRO A 167 3.22 3.42 9.27
CA PRO A 167 3.37 2.31 10.22
C PRO A 167 3.73 0.95 9.60
N LYS A 168 3.81 0.86 8.26
CA LYS A 168 3.98 -0.40 7.51
C LYS A 168 5.24 -1.16 7.90
N GLN A 169 6.36 -0.45 8.07
CA GLN A 169 7.64 -1.05 8.45
C GLN A 169 7.62 -1.69 9.85
N GLU A 170 6.87 -1.13 10.81
CA GLU A 170 6.78 -1.71 12.17
C GLU A 170 5.95 -3.00 12.16
N TYR A 171 4.83 -3.02 11.43
CA TYR A 171 4.04 -4.23 11.23
C TYR A 171 4.85 -5.32 10.54
N TRP A 172 5.56 -4.96 9.47
CA TRP A 172 6.42 -5.87 8.73
C TRP A 172 7.51 -6.47 9.63
N ILE A 173 8.22 -5.64 10.39
CA ILE A 173 9.27 -6.11 11.31
C ILE A 173 8.69 -7.04 12.39
N ASN A 174 7.53 -6.71 12.95
CA ASN A 174 6.89 -7.54 13.97
C ASN A 174 6.53 -8.94 13.42
N HIS A 175 6.12 -9.03 12.15
CA HIS A 175 5.86 -10.30 11.47
C HIS A 175 7.16 -11.04 11.11
N ALA A 176 8.09 -10.34 10.45
CA ALA A 176 9.35 -10.88 9.94
C ALA A 176 10.24 -11.47 11.05
N ARG A 177 10.18 -10.93 12.27
CA ARG A 177 10.93 -11.47 13.42
C ARG A 177 10.58 -12.93 13.74
N ASN A 178 9.33 -13.35 13.54
CA ASN A 178 8.95 -14.72 13.82
C ASN A 178 9.47 -15.72 12.76
N ILE A 179 9.73 -15.22 11.55
CA ILE A 179 10.09 -16.03 10.37
C ILE A 179 11.60 -16.05 10.16
N LEU A 180 12.24 -14.87 10.17
CA LEU A 180 13.67 -14.70 9.90
C LEU A 180 14.49 -14.90 11.19
N LYS A 181 14.66 -16.16 11.60
CA LYS A 181 15.42 -16.51 12.82
C LYS A 181 16.92 -16.23 12.73
N ASN A 182 17.47 -16.17 11.52
CA ASN A 182 18.89 -15.90 11.28
C ASN A 182 19.26 -14.41 11.46
N ALA A 183 18.30 -13.52 11.24
CA ALA A 183 18.50 -12.08 11.38
C ALA A 183 18.46 -11.67 12.85
N SER A 184 19.54 -11.02 13.29
CA SER A 184 19.72 -10.60 14.68
C SER A 184 19.18 -9.20 14.92
N ILE A 185 19.23 -8.31 13.93
CA ILE A 185 18.80 -6.93 14.10
C ILE A 185 17.83 -6.52 12.98
N PHE A 186 16.72 -5.90 13.36
CA PHE A 186 15.74 -5.31 12.44
C PHE A 186 15.59 -3.82 12.76
N ILE A 187 15.80 -2.95 11.76
CA ILE A 187 15.73 -1.51 11.94
C ILE A 187 14.74 -0.90 10.95
N GLY A 188 13.71 -0.24 11.47
CA GLY A 188 12.80 0.58 10.65
C GLY A 188 13.46 1.92 10.34
N VAL A 189 13.71 2.21 9.07
CA VAL A 189 14.53 3.37 8.64
C VAL A 189 13.78 4.39 7.80
N GLY A 190 12.51 4.14 7.46
CA GLY A 190 11.69 5.06 6.66
C GLY A 190 12.36 5.46 5.34
N GLY A 191 12.21 6.74 4.95
CA GLY A 191 12.81 7.30 3.73
C GLY A 191 14.32 7.56 3.80
N THR A 192 15.06 6.86 4.66
CA THR A 192 16.51 7.06 4.82
C THR A 192 17.26 6.86 3.51
N PHE A 193 16.90 5.84 2.71
CA PHE A 193 17.60 5.51 1.47
C PHE A 193 17.40 6.56 0.35
N ASP A 194 16.37 7.40 0.44
CA ASP A 194 16.15 8.50 -0.51
C ASP A 194 17.22 9.59 -0.43
N TYR A 195 17.90 9.71 0.71
CA TYR A 195 19.08 10.58 0.86
C TYR A 195 20.35 9.95 0.30
N PHE A 196 20.43 8.61 0.28
CA PHE A 196 21.61 7.90 -0.21
C PHE A 196 21.69 7.89 -1.73
N THR A 197 20.53 7.78 -2.39
CA THR A 197 20.34 7.83 -3.86
C THR A 197 20.41 9.22 -4.44
N GLY A 198 20.40 10.27 -3.61
CA GLY A 198 20.47 11.65 -4.06
C GLY A 198 19.15 12.20 -4.63
N VAL A 199 18.06 11.42 -4.56
CA VAL A 199 16.72 11.85 -4.97
C VAL A 199 16.28 13.08 -4.19
N PHE A 200 16.69 13.19 -2.93
CA PHE A 200 16.50 14.41 -2.14
C PHE A 200 17.80 14.91 -1.50
N PRO A 201 18.06 16.22 -1.58
CA PRO A 201 19.19 16.83 -0.90
C PRO A 201 18.98 16.77 0.62
N ARG A 202 20.04 16.41 1.34
CA ARG A 202 20.04 16.41 2.80
C ARG A 202 20.04 17.85 3.32
N ALA A 203 19.31 18.12 4.41
CA ALA A 203 19.23 19.46 4.97
C ALA A 203 20.63 20.01 5.34
N PRO A 204 20.86 21.33 5.29
CA PRO A 204 22.08 21.96 5.78
C PRO A 204 22.42 21.56 7.23
N LEU A 205 23.72 21.52 7.58
CA LEU A 205 24.18 21.07 8.90
C LEU A 205 23.59 21.88 10.05
N TRP A 206 23.40 23.19 9.87
CA TRP A 206 22.80 24.06 10.90
C TRP A 206 21.33 23.71 11.16
N MET A 207 20.54 23.43 10.10
CA MET A 207 19.13 23.01 10.22
C MET A 207 19.00 21.65 10.92
N ARG A 208 19.93 20.74 10.65
CA ARG A 208 20.00 19.43 11.33
C ARG A 208 20.28 19.59 12.82
N LYS A 209 21.24 20.45 13.20
CA LYS A 209 21.62 20.70 14.59
C LYS A 209 20.48 21.30 15.42
N ILE A 210 19.72 22.24 14.86
CA ILE A 210 18.58 22.87 15.55
C ILE A 210 17.28 22.06 15.42
N GLY A 211 17.28 20.96 14.66
CA GLY A 211 16.16 20.03 14.59
C GLY A 211 14.99 20.48 13.70
N ILE A 212 15.22 21.35 12.71
CA ILE A 212 14.21 21.81 11.72
C ILE A 212 14.36 21.13 10.35
N GLU A 213 15.03 19.99 10.30
CA GLU A 213 15.19 19.18 9.09
C GLU A 213 13.84 18.79 8.45
N TRP A 214 12.79 18.67 9.26
CA TRP A 214 11.43 18.44 8.76
C TRP A 214 10.90 19.61 7.92
N LEU A 215 11.31 20.86 8.19
CA LEU A 215 10.90 22.04 7.43
C LEU A 215 11.59 22.07 6.07
N TRP A 216 12.89 21.72 6.03
CA TRP A 216 13.62 21.50 4.78
C TRP A 216 12.99 20.41 3.92
N ARG A 217 12.54 19.32 4.54
CA ARG A 217 11.87 18.26 3.80
C ARG A 217 10.45 18.64 3.36
N PHE A 218 9.78 19.49 4.11
CA PHE A 218 8.45 20.01 3.76
C PHE A 218 8.48 20.90 2.52
N SER A 219 9.46 21.80 2.41
CA SER A 219 9.61 22.64 1.22
C SER A 219 9.85 21.83 -0.06
N LEU A 220 10.40 20.62 0.06
CA LEU A 220 10.62 19.69 -1.06
C LEU A 220 9.42 18.74 -1.29
N GLU A 221 8.57 18.51 -0.28
CA GLU A 221 7.40 17.64 -0.36
C GLU A 221 6.18 18.24 0.39
N PRO A 222 5.42 19.16 -0.23
CA PRO A 222 4.27 19.83 0.40
C PRO A 222 3.16 18.86 0.85
N LYS A 223 3.00 17.71 0.17
CA LYS A 223 2.04 16.65 0.53
C LYS A 223 2.21 16.09 1.95
N ARG A 224 3.33 16.40 2.63
CA ARG A 224 3.60 15.98 4.02
C ARG A 224 2.88 16.83 5.08
N PHE A 225 2.11 17.84 4.72
CA PHE A 225 1.42 18.74 5.66
C PHE A 225 0.68 18.00 6.79
N LYS A 226 -0.13 16.97 6.47
CA LYS A 226 -0.87 16.17 7.46
C LYS A 226 0.05 15.58 8.55
N ARG A 227 1.28 15.15 8.19
CA ARG A 227 2.26 14.60 9.14
C ARG A 227 2.81 15.68 10.07
N ILE A 228 3.07 16.87 9.54
CA ILE A 228 3.62 18.00 10.29
C ILE A 228 2.58 18.55 11.26
N TYR A 229 1.33 18.72 10.80
CA TYR A 229 0.22 19.12 11.67
C TYR A 229 0.06 18.17 12.87
N ASN A 230 0.10 16.86 12.62
CA ASN A 230 0.06 15.86 13.70
C ASN A 230 1.24 16.00 14.67
N ALA A 231 2.46 16.22 14.16
CA ALA A 231 3.68 16.30 14.96
C ALA A 231 3.82 17.61 15.76
N VAL A 232 3.38 18.74 15.21
CA VAL A 232 3.61 20.08 15.77
C VAL A 232 2.40 20.56 16.59
N ILE A 233 1.17 20.20 16.21
CA ILE A 233 -0.06 20.67 16.87
C ILE A 233 -0.66 19.57 17.75
N ILE A 234 -1.01 18.42 17.15
CA ILE A 234 -1.75 17.37 17.88
C ILE A 234 -0.88 16.73 18.96
N PHE A 235 0.40 16.45 18.67
CA PHE A 235 1.28 15.78 19.61
C PHE A 235 1.47 16.56 20.92
N PRO A 236 1.86 17.85 20.93
CA PRO A 236 1.95 18.62 22.16
C PRO A 236 0.62 18.68 22.92
N TYR A 237 -0.51 18.83 22.22
CA TYR A 237 -1.85 18.79 22.83
C TYR A 237 -2.10 17.48 23.58
N LEU A 238 -1.81 16.33 22.95
CA LEU A 238 -1.98 15.01 23.58
C LEU A 238 -1.09 14.84 24.81
N VAL A 239 0.17 15.27 24.74
CA VAL A 239 1.11 15.21 25.88
C VAL A 239 0.62 16.07 27.04
N CYS A 240 0.13 17.28 26.77
CA CYS A 240 -0.47 18.16 27.78
C CYS A 240 -1.73 17.53 28.38
N LYS A 241 -2.62 16.98 27.55
CA LYS A 241 -3.85 16.30 27.99
C LYS A 241 -3.56 15.11 28.91
N GLU A 242 -2.62 14.25 28.54
CA GLU A 242 -2.23 13.09 29.37
C GLU A 242 -1.67 13.55 30.72
N LYS A 243 -0.83 14.59 30.74
CA LYS A 243 -0.29 15.14 31.99
C LYS A 243 -1.37 15.74 32.88
N LEU A 244 -2.31 16.50 32.33
CA LEU A 244 -3.46 17.03 33.08
C LEU A 244 -4.31 15.90 33.67
N GLN A 245 -4.53 14.82 32.91
CA GLN A 245 -5.26 13.64 33.39
C GLN A 245 -4.48 12.86 34.46
N ARG A 246 -3.16 12.69 34.33
CA ARG A 246 -2.30 12.07 35.35
C ARG A 246 -2.26 12.93 36.63
N SER A 247 -2.24 14.27 36.51
CA SER A 247 -2.35 15.21 37.63
C SER A 247 -3.71 15.12 38.35
N LYS A 248 -4.82 15.05 37.59
CA LYS A 248 -6.17 14.81 38.14
C LYS A 248 -6.30 13.42 38.80
N LYS A 249 -5.76 12.35 38.20
CA LYS A 249 -5.73 11.00 38.81
C LYS A 249 -4.86 10.93 40.07
N SER A 250 -3.75 11.66 40.11
CA SER A 250 -2.91 11.81 41.31
C SER A 250 -3.64 12.55 42.43
N LYS A 251 -4.40 13.61 42.11
CA LYS A 251 -5.28 14.30 43.07
C LYS A 251 -6.41 13.39 43.56
N ILE A 252 -7.03 12.59 42.68
CA ILE A 252 -8.11 11.64 43.03
C ILE A 252 -7.61 10.46 43.88
N THR A 253 -6.40 9.96 43.65
CA THR A 253 -5.79 8.92 44.52
C THR A 253 -5.30 9.48 45.84
N SER A 254 -4.89 10.75 45.89
CA SER A 254 -4.61 11.46 47.14
C SER A 254 -5.88 11.76 47.93
N THR A 255 -6.99 12.16 47.28
CA THR A 255 -8.28 12.33 47.96
C THR A 255 -8.92 11.00 48.32
N LYS A 256 -8.73 9.91 47.56
CA LYS A 256 -9.13 8.56 47.99
C LYS A 256 -8.26 8.01 49.13
N LYS A 257 -6.95 8.31 49.17
CA LYS A 257 -6.10 8.02 50.35
C LYS A 257 -6.43 8.91 51.54
N MET A 258 -6.82 10.18 51.35
CA MET A 258 -7.34 11.04 52.42
C MET A 258 -8.74 10.63 52.86
N LEU A 259 -9.60 10.11 51.98
CA LEU A 259 -10.90 9.55 52.32
C LEU A 259 -10.75 8.20 53.01
N LEU A 260 -9.77 7.37 52.63
CA LEU A 260 -9.49 6.10 53.30
C LEU A 260 -8.78 6.32 54.65
N ALA A 261 -7.85 7.27 54.73
CA ALA A 261 -7.28 7.74 56.00
C ALA A 261 -8.33 8.48 56.83
N GLY A 262 -9.27 9.16 56.19
CA GLY A 262 -10.42 9.82 56.81
C GLY A 262 -11.48 8.83 57.29
N VAL A 263 -11.62 7.66 56.65
CA VAL A 263 -12.48 6.54 57.07
C VAL A 263 -11.84 5.78 58.22
N ILE A 264 -10.51 5.60 58.20
CA ILE A 264 -9.76 5.02 59.34
C ILE A 264 -9.73 6.00 60.51
N ALA A 265 -9.57 7.30 60.25
CA ALA A 265 -9.66 8.35 61.25
C ALA A 265 -11.11 8.54 61.74
N SER A 266 -12.15 8.35 60.92
CA SER A 266 -13.53 8.45 61.37
C SER A 266 -13.98 7.21 62.13
N VAL A 267 -13.47 6.01 61.85
CA VAL A 267 -13.65 4.84 62.73
C VAL A 267 -12.91 5.02 64.08
N TRP A 268 -11.81 5.77 64.09
CA TRP A 268 -11.08 6.14 65.31
C TRP A 268 -11.74 7.32 66.08
N PHE A 269 -12.34 8.28 65.36
CA PHE A 269 -12.98 9.48 65.89
C PHE A 269 -14.46 9.25 66.29
N LEU A 270 -15.16 8.28 65.67
CA LEU A 270 -16.45 7.77 66.16
C LEU A 270 -16.33 6.98 67.48
N SER A 271 -15.11 6.66 67.93
CA SER A 271 -14.86 6.16 69.28
C SER A 271 -14.65 7.26 70.33
N GLN A 272 -14.63 8.54 69.92
CA GLN A 272 -14.21 9.66 70.78
C GLN A 272 -15.18 10.87 70.84
N GLN A 273 -16.26 10.94 70.07
CA GLN A 273 -17.22 12.05 70.19
C GLN A 273 -18.68 11.60 70.08
N THR A 274 -19.19 11.00 71.16
CA THR A 274 -20.60 11.14 71.57
C THR A 274 -20.69 12.29 72.56
N LEU A 275 -20.72 13.54 72.08
CA LEU A 275 -21.15 14.73 72.83
C LEU A 275 -21.32 15.91 71.85
N SER A 276 -22.50 16.55 71.89
CA SER A 276 -22.91 17.79 71.19
C SER A 276 -23.17 17.66 69.67
N ALA A 277 -24.40 17.49 69.17
CA ALA A 277 -25.56 18.41 69.12
C ALA A 277 -25.42 19.61 68.14
N HIS A 278 -26.39 19.66 67.20
CA HIS A 278 -26.92 20.83 66.45
C HIS A 278 -26.00 21.48 65.39
N SER A 279 -26.42 21.99 64.22
CA SER A 279 -27.72 22.16 63.54
C SER A 279 -27.48 22.93 62.21
N ILE A 280 -28.33 22.72 61.17
CA ILE A 280 -28.79 23.69 60.14
C ILE A 280 -27.76 24.16 59.07
N GLN A 281 -28.05 24.49 57.80
CA GLN A 281 -29.09 24.28 56.77
C GLN A 281 -28.72 25.20 55.56
N ALA A 282 -29.00 24.77 54.31
CA ALA A 282 -29.36 25.59 53.12
C ALA A 282 -28.34 26.65 52.58
N GLN A 283 -28.31 27.08 51.30
CA GLN A 283 -29.16 26.90 50.12
C GLN A 283 -28.43 27.45 48.86
N ASP A 284 -28.83 26.89 47.73
CA ASP A 284 -29.21 27.48 46.43
C ASP A 284 -28.30 28.26 45.46
N GLU A 285 -28.67 27.95 44.22
CA GLU A 285 -28.37 28.33 42.85
C GLU A 285 -28.47 29.83 42.50
N THR A 286 -27.82 30.24 41.40
CA THR A 286 -28.48 30.58 40.10
C THR A 286 -27.56 31.37 39.16
N GLU A 287 -27.86 31.23 37.87
CA GLU A 287 -27.21 31.76 36.66
C GLU A 287 -27.42 33.27 36.45
N THR A 288 -26.64 33.90 35.55
CA THR A 288 -27.15 34.61 34.33
C THR A 288 -26.06 35.28 33.47
N ASN A 289 -26.35 35.31 32.16
CA ASN A 289 -25.84 36.04 30.97
C ASN A 289 -25.12 37.40 31.13
N THR A 290 -24.22 37.78 30.17
CA THR A 290 -24.51 38.66 28.99
C THR A 290 -23.27 39.00 28.12
N ASN A 291 -23.57 39.40 26.87
CA ASN A 291 -22.81 39.79 25.65
C ASN A 291 -21.70 40.85 25.75
N GLN A 292 -20.86 40.97 24.68
CA GLN A 292 -20.68 42.13 23.75
C GLN A 292 -19.36 42.02 22.93
N GLU A 293 -19.42 42.02 21.58
CA GLU A 293 -19.15 43.13 20.61
C GLU A 293 -17.70 43.21 20.09
N THR A 294 -17.52 43.32 18.76
CA THR A 294 -17.05 44.54 18.04
C THR A 294 -16.77 44.28 16.55
N SER A 295 -17.08 45.30 15.75
CA SER A 295 -16.99 45.50 14.30
C SER A 295 -15.72 46.25 13.88
N GLU A 296 -15.32 46.18 12.61
CA GLU A 296 -14.43 47.20 11.99
C GLU A 296 -14.71 47.38 10.48
N GLU A 297 -14.45 48.61 10.02
CA GLU A 297 -14.93 49.33 8.82
C GLU A 297 -14.04 49.17 7.55
N ASP A 298 -14.41 49.95 6.53
CA ASP A 298 -14.36 49.75 5.07
C ASP A 298 -13.42 50.75 4.33
N LEU A 299 -13.17 50.50 3.02
CA LEU A 299 -12.87 51.43 1.88
C LEU A 299 -11.37 51.84 1.52
N PRO A 300 -11.05 52.32 0.28
CA PRO A 300 -10.85 51.54 -0.99
C PRO A 300 -9.69 52.08 -1.92
N ALA A 301 -9.46 51.49 -3.11
CA ALA A 301 -9.23 52.15 -4.45
C ALA A 301 -8.36 51.36 -5.47
N GLN A 302 -9.02 50.90 -6.55
CA GLN A 302 -8.70 50.82 -7.99
C GLN A 302 -7.25 50.73 -8.54
N THR A 303 -6.98 49.75 -9.42
CA THR A 303 -6.72 49.89 -10.88
C THR A 303 -6.55 48.52 -11.59
N GLU A 304 -6.95 48.47 -12.87
CA GLU A 304 -6.65 47.49 -13.95
C GLU A 304 -7.63 46.32 -14.19
N ASP A 305 -8.20 46.34 -15.40
CA ASP A 305 -9.51 45.81 -15.84
C ASP A 305 -9.36 44.81 -17.00
N ASP A 306 -8.34 43.94 -16.94
CA ASP A 306 -8.09 42.91 -17.97
C ASP A 306 -7.78 41.51 -17.37
N THR A 307 -7.88 41.35 -16.04
CA THR A 307 -7.60 40.09 -15.31
C THR A 307 -8.85 39.40 -14.76
N SER A 308 -10.06 39.90 -15.01
CA SER A 308 -11.27 39.43 -14.31
C SER A 308 -11.90 38.16 -14.87
N GLU A 309 -11.94 37.97 -16.20
CA GLU A 309 -12.66 36.83 -16.79
C GLU A 309 -11.95 35.48 -16.56
N GLU A 310 -10.62 35.45 -16.58
CA GLU A 310 -9.86 34.19 -16.43
C GLU A 310 -9.76 33.72 -14.98
N ASP A 311 -9.69 34.65 -14.02
CA ASP A 311 -9.72 34.34 -12.60
C ASP A 311 -11.11 33.87 -12.15
N GLU A 312 -12.18 34.35 -12.79
CA GLU A 312 -13.56 33.89 -12.55
C GLU A 312 -13.75 32.43 -13.00
N VAL A 313 -13.17 32.05 -14.16
CA VAL A 313 -13.17 30.66 -14.64
C VAL A 313 -12.41 29.73 -13.68
N LEU A 314 -11.26 30.17 -13.16
CA LEU A 314 -10.50 29.39 -12.17
C LEU A 314 -11.23 29.26 -10.82
N GLN A 315 -12.00 30.26 -10.40
CA GLN A 315 -12.82 30.17 -9.19
C GLN A 315 -13.98 29.18 -9.34
N ASP A 316 -14.66 29.19 -10.49
CA ASP A 316 -15.74 28.23 -10.81
C ASP A 316 -15.24 26.78 -10.85
N LEU A 317 -14.07 26.54 -11.47
CA LEU A 317 -13.41 25.24 -11.48
C LEU A 317 -13.07 24.73 -10.07
N ASN A 318 -12.57 25.61 -9.20
CA ASN A 318 -12.25 25.25 -7.82
C ASN A 318 -13.50 24.94 -6.98
N ALA A 319 -14.59 25.66 -7.18
CA ALA A 319 -15.87 25.36 -6.51
C ALA A 319 -16.41 23.98 -6.93
N LYS A 320 -16.35 23.64 -8.23
CA LYS A 320 -16.74 22.32 -8.74
C LYS A 320 -15.86 21.18 -8.21
N LEU A 321 -14.56 21.44 -8.05
CA LEU A 321 -13.63 20.48 -7.44
C LEU A 321 -14.01 20.19 -5.98
N GLU A 322 -14.37 21.21 -5.19
CA GLU A 322 -14.79 21.04 -3.79
C GLU A 322 -16.12 20.27 -3.69
N GLU A 323 -17.12 20.62 -4.52
CA GLU A 323 -18.41 19.92 -4.56
C GLU A 323 -18.26 18.43 -4.90
N THR A 324 -17.43 18.10 -5.91
CA THR A 324 -17.18 16.71 -6.31
C THR A 324 -16.50 15.90 -5.19
N VAL A 325 -15.63 16.53 -4.40
CA VAL A 325 -14.98 15.88 -3.25
C VAL A 325 -16.01 15.58 -2.15
N GLU A 326 -16.91 16.51 -1.85
CA GLU A 326 -17.97 16.29 -0.85
C GLU A 326 -18.92 15.16 -1.26
N GLU A 327 -19.28 15.07 -2.55
CA GLU A 327 -20.09 13.97 -3.08
C GLU A 327 -19.41 12.60 -2.91
N ILE A 328 -18.11 12.51 -3.17
CA ILE A 328 -17.33 11.27 -2.97
C ILE A 328 -17.38 10.84 -1.49
N GLU A 329 -17.15 11.76 -0.55
CA GLU A 329 -17.18 11.45 0.89
C GLU A 329 -18.56 10.91 1.33
N LEU A 330 -19.65 11.46 0.80
CA LEU A 330 -21.02 11.00 1.08
C LEU A 330 -21.30 9.59 0.52
N ILE A 331 -20.72 9.25 -0.64
CA ILE A 331 -20.88 7.91 -1.23
C ILE A 331 -20.04 6.88 -0.47
N GLU A 332 -18.82 7.23 -0.04
CA GLU A 332 -17.98 6.37 0.80
C GLU A 332 -18.70 5.98 2.11
N GLU A 333 -19.37 6.93 2.76
CA GLU A 333 -20.14 6.64 3.98
C GLU A 333 -21.27 5.63 3.70
N LYS A 334 -21.96 5.75 2.56
CA LYS A 334 -23.01 4.80 2.15
C LYS A 334 -22.45 3.40 1.89
N ILE A 335 -21.27 3.28 1.28
CA ILE A 335 -20.60 1.98 1.07
C ILE A 335 -20.29 1.31 2.40
N ASP A 336 -19.81 2.08 3.39
CA ASP A 336 -19.54 1.57 4.73
C ASP A 336 -20.81 1.06 5.44
N GLN A 337 -21.94 1.74 5.23
CA GLN A 337 -23.24 1.28 5.73
C GLN A 337 -23.72 0.00 5.03
N LEU A 338 -23.53 -0.10 3.71
CA LEU A 338 -23.85 -1.30 2.94
C LEU A 338 -22.99 -2.50 3.35
N ASN A 339 -21.69 -2.30 3.58
CA ASN A 339 -20.79 -3.35 4.07
C ASN A 339 -21.27 -3.94 5.42
N LYS A 340 -21.67 -3.08 6.36
CA LYS A 340 -22.25 -3.52 7.65
C LYS A 340 -23.55 -4.30 7.44
N THR A 341 -24.39 -3.87 6.50
CA THR A 341 -25.65 -4.55 6.18
C THR A 341 -25.38 -5.93 5.58
N ILE A 342 -24.41 -6.05 4.67
CA ILE A 342 -23.98 -7.33 4.11
C ILE A 342 -23.53 -8.27 5.23
N GLU A 343 -22.69 -7.79 6.15
CA GLU A 343 -22.17 -8.60 7.26
C GLU A 343 -23.28 -9.09 8.20
N ILE A 344 -24.27 -8.25 8.50
CA ILE A 344 -25.45 -8.61 9.30
C ILE A 344 -26.30 -9.65 8.57
N LYS A 345 -26.64 -9.41 7.30
CA LYS A 345 -27.47 -10.33 6.51
C LYS A 345 -26.78 -11.67 6.25
N GLN A 346 -25.45 -11.66 6.13
CA GLN A 346 -24.63 -12.86 6.06
C GLN A 346 -24.61 -13.65 7.38
N GLN A 347 -25.06 -13.09 8.51
CA GLN A 347 -25.19 -13.78 9.80
C GLN A 347 -26.59 -14.37 10.03
N GLU A 348 -27.62 -13.91 9.31
CA GLU A 348 -29.02 -14.38 9.43
C GLU A 348 -29.22 -15.82 8.89
N GLN A 349 -30.41 -16.41 9.19
CA GLN A 349 -30.76 -17.79 8.80
C GLN A 349 -30.75 -17.99 7.27
N LEU A 350 -30.25 -19.16 6.85
CA LEU A 350 -30.08 -19.63 5.47
C LEU A 350 -31.41 -19.82 4.73
N THR A 351 -32.04 -18.72 4.34
CA THR A 351 -33.21 -18.73 3.46
C THR A 351 -32.83 -18.18 2.10
N LEU A 352 -33.52 -18.62 1.04
CA LEU A 352 -33.35 -18.04 -0.30
C LEU A 352 -33.49 -16.50 -0.28
N LYS A 353 -34.42 -15.99 0.55
CA LYS A 353 -34.62 -14.56 0.77
C LYS A 353 -33.38 -13.85 1.33
N SER A 354 -32.71 -14.44 2.32
CA SER A 354 -31.46 -13.87 2.88
C SER A 354 -30.32 -13.78 1.85
N GLN A 355 -30.26 -14.73 0.91
CA GLN A 355 -29.23 -14.75 -0.13
C GLN A 355 -29.50 -13.74 -1.24
N LEU A 356 -30.77 -13.63 -1.67
CA LEU A 356 -31.19 -12.58 -2.62
C LEU A 356 -30.92 -11.20 -2.04
N ASP A 357 -31.16 -11.02 -0.76
CA ASP A 357 -30.89 -9.78 -0.04
C ASP A 357 -29.37 -9.45 0.02
N VAL A 358 -28.50 -10.46 0.19
CA VAL A 358 -27.04 -10.26 0.15
C VAL A 358 -26.59 -9.90 -1.26
N ILE A 359 -27.08 -10.60 -2.28
CA ILE A 359 -26.79 -10.30 -3.69
C ILE A 359 -27.28 -8.88 -4.03
N ASP A 360 -28.46 -8.48 -3.57
CA ASP A 360 -28.99 -7.13 -3.78
C ASP A 360 -28.15 -6.05 -3.10
N THR A 361 -27.72 -6.30 -1.88
CA THR A 361 -26.87 -5.35 -1.15
C THR A 361 -25.48 -5.28 -1.80
N SER A 362 -24.98 -6.39 -2.36
CA SER A 362 -23.73 -6.44 -3.14
C SER A 362 -23.83 -5.65 -4.44
N ILE A 363 -24.92 -5.81 -5.19
CA ILE A 363 -25.20 -5.05 -6.41
C ILE A 363 -25.23 -3.54 -6.09
N GLN A 364 -25.93 -3.14 -5.02
CA GLN A 364 -25.98 -1.73 -4.58
C GLN A 364 -24.59 -1.21 -4.21
N LYS A 365 -23.77 -2.01 -3.53
CA LYS A 365 -22.39 -1.63 -3.21
C LYS A 365 -21.57 -1.43 -4.49
N THR A 366 -21.60 -2.37 -5.41
CA THR A 366 -20.88 -2.28 -6.69
C THR A 366 -21.33 -1.06 -7.50
N GLU A 367 -22.63 -0.74 -7.52
CA GLU A 367 -23.16 0.49 -8.14
C GLU A 367 -22.56 1.76 -7.52
N LYS A 368 -22.42 1.81 -6.18
CA LYS A 368 -21.80 2.95 -5.49
C LYS A 368 -20.29 3.03 -5.70
N GLU A 369 -19.59 1.89 -5.79
CA GLU A 369 -18.17 1.87 -6.13
C GLU A 369 -17.92 2.40 -7.56
N ILE A 370 -18.80 2.07 -8.50
CA ILE A 370 -18.78 2.62 -9.86
C ILE A 370 -19.01 4.14 -9.83
N GLU A 371 -20.01 4.61 -9.08
CA GLU A 371 -20.33 6.04 -8.93
C GLU A 371 -19.15 6.84 -8.36
N ILE A 372 -18.43 6.30 -7.38
CA ILE A 372 -17.18 6.91 -6.87
C ILE A 372 -16.12 6.99 -7.97
N LYS A 373 -15.93 5.91 -8.75
CA LYS A 373 -14.92 5.89 -9.80
C LYS A 373 -15.24 6.87 -10.93
N GLU A 374 -16.52 7.05 -11.26
CA GLU A 374 -16.98 8.09 -12.17
C GLU A 374 -16.64 9.49 -11.64
N LYS A 375 -16.90 9.74 -10.35
CA LYS A 375 -16.59 11.01 -9.68
C LYS A 375 -15.08 11.28 -9.56
N GLU A 376 -14.26 10.26 -9.31
CA GLU A 376 -12.80 10.38 -9.33
C GLU A 376 -12.27 10.76 -10.72
N ILE A 377 -12.88 10.21 -11.78
CA ILE A 377 -12.55 10.56 -13.17
C ILE A 377 -12.95 12.02 -13.45
N GLU A 378 -14.16 12.41 -13.05
CA GLU A 378 -14.66 13.80 -13.19
C GLU A 378 -13.72 14.79 -12.48
N LEU A 379 -13.30 14.48 -11.25
CA LEU A 379 -12.33 15.27 -10.50
C LEU A 379 -11.00 15.43 -11.23
N LEU A 380 -10.46 14.33 -11.78
CA LEU A 380 -9.21 14.38 -12.55
C LEU A 380 -9.35 15.17 -13.85
N GLU A 381 -10.50 15.12 -14.50
CA GLU A 381 -10.79 15.91 -15.69
C GLU A 381 -10.85 17.41 -15.36
N LEU A 382 -11.52 17.80 -14.27
CA LEU A 382 -11.53 19.19 -13.77
C LEU A 382 -10.13 19.67 -13.39
N GLU A 383 -9.32 18.85 -12.73
CA GLU A 383 -7.92 19.19 -12.41
C GLU A 383 -7.06 19.37 -13.68
N ILE A 384 -7.34 18.60 -14.73
CA ILE A 384 -6.66 18.75 -16.03
C ILE A 384 -7.06 20.09 -16.66
N GLU A 385 -8.35 20.43 -16.65
CA GLU A 385 -8.86 21.68 -17.19
C GLU A 385 -8.28 22.90 -16.46
N GLU A 386 -8.25 22.87 -15.12
CA GLU A 386 -7.64 23.93 -14.30
C GLU A 386 -6.14 24.11 -14.63
N LEU A 387 -5.40 23.01 -14.79
CA LEU A 387 -4.00 23.06 -15.19
C LEU A 387 -3.80 23.59 -16.61
N GLN A 388 -4.70 23.27 -17.54
CA GLN A 388 -4.66 23.77 -18.91
C GLN A 388 -4.89 25.28 -18.96
N GLN A 389 -5.83 25.82 -18.18
CA GLN A 389 -6.05 27.27 -18.06
C GLN A 389 -4.80 27.97 -17.49
N LYS A 390 -4.21 27.43 -16.41
CA LYS A 390 -2.95 27.98 -15.86
C LYS A 390 -1.78 27.92 -16.85
N ILE A 391 -1.73 26.90 -17.71
CA ILE A 391 -0.72 26.78 -18.78
C ILE A 391 -0.95 27.85 -19.86
N LEU A 392 -2.21 28.13 -20.22
CA LEU A 392 -2.57 29.16 -21.17
C LEU A 392 -2.10 30.54 -20.68
N GLN A 393 -2.52 30.94 -19.47
CA GLN A 393 -2.13 32.20 -18.82
C GLN A 393 -0.60 32.39 -18.79
N LYS A 394 0.13 31.37 -18.33
CA LYS A 394 1.61 31.43 -18.27
C LYS A 394 2.27 31.48 -19.64
N THR A 395 1.63 30.92 -20.67
CA THR A 395 2.15 30.99 -22.04
C THR A 395 2.02 32.41 -22.58
N GLU A 396 0.89 33.09 -22.31
CA GLU A 396 0.66 34.47 -22.72
C GLU A 396 1.60 35.44 -21.98
N GLU A 397 1.78 35.26 -20.67
CA GLU A 397 2.75 36.03 -19.87
C GLU A 397 4.18 35.93 -20.47
N ILE A 398 4.61 34.73 -20.85
CA ILE A 398 5.91 34.51 -21.52
C ILE A 398 5.98 35.27 -22.86
N GLN A 399 4.90 35.28 -23.65
CA GLN A 399 4.89 35.99 -24.94
C GLN A 399 5.03 37.50 -24.73
N LEU A 400 4.33 38.04 -23.74
CA LEU A 400 4.39 39.46 -23.40
C LEU A 400 5.80 39.85 -22.91
N GLN A 401 6.38 39.08 -21.98
CA GLN A 401 7.74 39.32 -21.48
C GLN A 401 8.80 39.23 -22.59
N LYS A 402 8.64 38.30 -23.54
CA LYS A 402 9.52 38.22 -24.72
C LYS A 402 9.42 39.46 -25.61
N LYS A 403 8.22 40.02 -25.79
CA LYS A 403 8.02 41.25 -26.57
C LYS A 403 8.76 42.42 -25.92
N TYR A 404 8.59 42.62 -24.62
CA TYR A 404 9.30 43.66 -23.87
C TYR A 404 10.82 43.48 -23.95
N LEU A 405 11.32 42.26 -23.70
CA LEU A 405 12.74 41.96 -23.80
C LEU A 405 13.30 42.27 -25.20
N ALA A 406 12.54 41.94 -26.26
CA ALA A 406 12.95 42.26 -27.63
C ALA A 406 13.02 43.77 -27.89
N GLU A 407 12.12 44.57 -27.32
CA GLU A 407 12.17 46.03 -27.40
C GLU A 407 13.37 46.59 -26.62
N THR A 408 13.62 46.12 -25.41
CA THR A 408 14.77 46.55 -24.60
C THR A 408 16.11 46.21 -25.26
N LEU A 409 16.23 45.01 -25.84
CA LEU A 409 17.42 44.60 -26.58
C LEU A 409 17.68 45.45 -27.83
N ARG A 410 16.63 45.88 -28.54
CA ARG A 410 16.78 46.83 -29.66
C ARG A 410 17.30 48.18 -29.19
N THR A 411 16.80 48.69 -28.08
CA THR A 411 17.27 49.98 -27.51
C THR A 411 18.72 49.88 -27.05
N LEU A 412 19.12 48.76 -26.42
CA LEU A 412 20.51 48.48 -26.08
C LEU A 412 21.40 48.45 -27.32
N TYR A 413 21.01 47.71 -28.35
CA TYR A 413 21.77 47.60 -29.61
C TYR A 413 21.97 48.96 -30.30
N VAL A 414 20.95 49.83 -30.30
CA VAL A 414 21.08 51.19 -30.85
C VAL A 414 22.04 52.06 -30.02
N LYS A 415 22.15 51.82 -28.71
CA LYS A 415 23.04 52.56 -27.81
C LYS A 415 24.45 51.95 -27.67
N GLU A 416 24.67 50.71 -28.11
CA GLU A 416 25.91 49.95 -27.92
C GLU A 416 27.13 50.58 -28.62
N ASP A 417 26.91 51.33 -29.71
CA ASP A 417 27.96 52.06 -30.44
C ASP A 417 28.38 53.38 -29.77
N THR A 418 27.68 53.84 -28.72
CA THR A 418 28.05 55.08 -28.01
C THR A 418 29.14 54.79 -26.98
N THR A 419 30.31 55.42 -27.15
CA THR A 419 31.42 55.22 -26.20
C THR A 419 31.17 56.02 -24.92
N TYR A 420 31.62 55.54 -23.75
CA TYR A 420 31.53 56.32 -22.49
C TYR A 420 32.12 57.73 -22.61
N LEU A 421 33.12 57.90 -23.46
CA LEU A 421 33.75 59.19 -23.77
C LEU A 421 32.81 60.11 -24.56
N GLU A 422 31.96 59.55 -25.41
CA GLU A 422 30.97 60.24 -26.21
C GLU A 422 29.76 60.66 -25.35
N VAL A 423 29.31 59.79 -24.45
CA VAL A 423 28.30 60.11 -23.43
C VAL A 423 28.79 61.23 -22.50
N LEU A 424 30.07 61.21 -22.11
CA LEU A 424 30.69 62.29 -21.32
C LEU A 424 30.72 63.64 -22.07
N LEU A 425 30.91 63.62 -23.39
CA LEU A 425 30.97 64.82 -24.23
C LEU A 425 29.58 65.36 -24.62
N LEU A 426 28.54 64.52 -24.58
CA LEU A 426 27.15 64.88 -24.89
C LEU A 426 26.41 65.57 -23.75
N HIS A 427 26.84 65.35 -22.49
CA HIS A 427 26.17 65.91 -21.31
C HIS A 427 26.90 67.16 -20.77
N GLU A 428 26.15 68.23 -20.51
CA GLU A 428 26.69 69.51 -20.00
C GLU A 428 27.13 69.45 -18.53
N SER A 429 26.70 68.43 -17.78
CA SER A 429 27.06 68.24 -16.37
C SER A 429 27.53 66.81 -16.07
N PHE A 430 28.48 66.69 -15.12
CA PHE A 430 28.92 65.39 -14.62
C PHE A 430 27.77 64.59 -13.97
N SER A 431 26.76 65.27 -13.43
CA SER A 431 25.59 64.62 -12.83
C SER A 431 24.78 63.85 -13.87
N ASP A 432 24.55 64.46 -15.03
CA ASP A 432 23.77 63.85 -16.11
C ASP A 432 24.52 62.68 -16.75
N PHE A 433 25.86 62.80 -16.89
CA PHE A 433 26.73 61.70 -17.30
C PHE A 433 26.65 60.48 -16.37
N PHE A 434 26.78 60.67 -15.05
CA PHE A 434 26.67 59.56 -14.09
C PHE A 434 25.25 58.96 -14.06
N THR A 435 24.22 59.78 -14.29
CA THR A 435 22.83 59.32 -14.36
C THR A 435 22.61 58.40 -15.57
N GLU A 436 23.11 58.77 -16.75
CA GLU A 436 22.98 57.95 -17.97
C GLU A 436 23.77 56.63 -17.87
N ILE A 437 24.98 56.63 -17.27
CA ILE A 437 25.73 55.39 -17.02
C ILE A 437 24.98 54.47 -16.06
N THR A 438 24.47 55.02 -14.95
CA THR A 438 23.72 54.23 -13.97
C THR A 438 22.46 53.63 -14.60
N TYR A 439 21.77 54.40 -15.44
CA TYR A 439 20.61 53.94 -16.20
C TYR A 439 20.94 52.76 -17.12
N LEU A 440 22.06 52.81 -17.86
CA LEU A 440 22.48 51.71 -18.74
C LEU A 440 22.86 50.45 -17.96
N GLU A 441 23.59 50.58 -16.85
CA GLU A 441 23.94 49.46 -15.98
C GLU A 441 22.68 48.80 -15.37
N GLU A 442 21.70 49.60 -14.95
CA GLU A 442 20.44 49.13 -14.39
C GLU A 442 19.59 48.42 -15.46
N LEU A 443 19.58 48.93 -16.69
CA LEU A 443 18.89 48.32 -17.82
C LEU A 443 19.52 46.98 -18.25
N GLU A 444 20.85 46.86 -18.26
CA GLU A 444 21.55 45.58 -18.50
C GLU A 444 21.23 44.56 -17.40
N LYS A 445 21.22 45.00 -16.14
CA LYS A 445 20.87 44.14 -15.00
C LYS A 445 19.42 43.65 -15.10
N GLU A 446 18.48 44.53 -15.42
CA GLU A 446 17.05 44.19 -15.50
C GLU A 446 16.72 43.28 -16.69
N THR A 447 17.40 43.46 -17.82
CA THR A 447 17.26 42.56 -18.98
C THR A 447 17.78 41.15 -18.66
N LYS A 448 18.90 41.04 -17.94
CA LYS A 448 19.41 39.75 -17.47
C LYS A 448 18.44 39.06 -16.50
N ASN A 449 17.89 39.80 -15.54
CA ASN A 449 16.89 39.28 -14.61
C ASN A 449 15.64 38.78 -15.34
N THR A 450 15.15 39.57 -16.32
CA THR A 450 13.98 39.22 -17.15
C THR A 450 14.22 37.92 -17.93
N LEU A 451 15.42 37.76 -18.51
CA LEU A 451 15.77 36.52 -19.23
C LEU A 451 15.82 35.29 -18.32
N GLU A 452 16.37 35.43 -17.11
CA GLU A 452 16.37 34.36 -16.11
C GLU A 452 14.94 33.99 -15.67
N ASN A 453 14.07 34.99 -15.46
CA ASN A 453 12.66 34.78 -15.12
C ASN A 453 11.92 34.03 -16.23
N ILE A 454 12.03 34.46 -17.49
CA ILE A 454 11.41 33.76 -18.64
C ILE A 454 11.89 32.30 -18.71
N LYS A 455 13.19 32.06 -18.48
CA LYS A 455 13.76 30.70 -18.51
C LYS A 455 13.18 29.82 -17.39
N ASN A 456 13.00 30.38 -16.19
CA ASN A 456 12.39 29.67 -15.06
C ASN A 456 10.91 29.35 -15.33
N ILE A 457 10.11 30.34 -15.76
CA ILE A 457 8.69 30.14 -16.07
C ILE A 457 8.52 29.09 -17.18
N LYS A 458 9.36 29.13 -18.23
CA LYS A 458 9.32 28.14 -19.31
C LYS A 458 9.59 26.72 -18.82
N ARG A 459 10.53 26.54 -17.87
CA ARG A 459 10.83 25.23 -17.29
C ARG A 459 9.65 24.69 -16.49
N GLU A 460 9.04 25.52 -15.64
CA GLU A 460 7.85 25.16 -14.87
C GLU A 460 6.65 24.82 -15.76
N LEU A 461 6.47 25.57 -16.86
CA LEU A 461 5.42 25.31 -17.84
C LEU A 461 5.57 23.92 -18.48
N GLU A 462 6.79 23.54 -18.85
CA GLU A 462 7.06 22.26 -19.48
C GLU A 462 6.84 21.08 -18.52
N GLU A 463 7.23 21.24 -17.25
CA GLU A 463 6.93 20.28 -16.18
C GLU A 463 5.40 20.10 -15.99
N LYS A 464 4.63 21.19 -16.01
CA LYS A 464 3.16 21.14 -15.91
C LYS A 464 2.52 20.45 -17.12
N LYS A 465 3.00 20.69 -18.34
CA LYS A 465 2.52 20.01 -19.56
C LYS A 465 2.73 18.49 -19.49
N ILE A 466 3.90 18.06 -19.04
CA ILE A 466 4.19 16.63 -18.83
C ILE A 466 3.23 16.04 -17.79
N SER A 467 2.95 16.77 -16.71
CA SER A 467 1.99 16.33 -15.69
C SER A 467 0.58 16.16 -16.25
N VAL A 468 0.12 17.06 -17.13
CA VAL A 468 -1.21 16.98 -17.77
C VAL A 468 -1.31 15.74 -18.66
N GLU A 469 -0.31 15.47 -19.50
CA GLU A 469 -0.32 14.29 -20.38
C GLU A 469 -0.32 12.98 -19.60
N ARG A 470 0.38 12.94 -18.46
CA ARG A 470 0.32 11.78 -17.56
C ARG A 470 -1.08 11.60 -16.98
N LYS A 471 -1.71 12.66 -16.46
CA LYS A 471 -3.08 12.59 -15.89
C LYS A 471 -4.11 12.14 -16.94
N LYS A 472 -4.00 12.62 -18.19
CA LYS A 472 -4.86 12.15 -19.30
C LYS A 472 -4.72 10.65 -19.55
N SER A 473 -3.50 10.13 -19.54
CA SER A 473 -3.25 8.70 -19.66
C SER A 473 -3.90 7.91 -18.53
N ASP A 474 -3.82 8.41 -17.29
CA ASP A 474 -4.43 7.77 -16.12
C ASP A 474 -5.97 7.72 -16.25
N VAL A 475 -6.60 8.82 -16.71
CA VAL A 475 -8.06 8.88 -16.98
C VAL A 475 -8.50 7.84 -18.01
N VAL A 476 -7.75 7.66 -19.10
CA VAL A 476 -8.07 6.66 -20.13
C VAL A 476 -8.03 5.24 -19.55
N GLN A 477 -7.05 4.93 -18.70
CA GLN A 477 -6.96 3.63 -18.04
C GLN A 477 -8.12 3.40 -17.07
N MET A 478 -8.49 4.42 -16.30
CA MET A 478 -9.64 4.36 -15.38
C MET A 478 -10.95 4.10 -16.12
N LYS A 479 -11.22 4.80 -17.24
CA LYS A 479 -12.42 4.57 -18.07
C LYS A 479 -12.52 3.14 -18.62
N ASN A 480 -11.40 2.56 -19.05
CA ASN A 480 -11.37 1.16 -19.49
C ASN A 480 -11.71 0.19 -18.35
N SER A 481 -11.14 0.40 -17.17
CA SER A 481 -11.46 -0.43 -15.99
C SER A 481 -12.93 -0.32 -15.57
N LEU A 482 -13.51 0.89 -15.67
CA LEU A 482 -14.90 1.14 -15.34
C LEU A 482 -15.86 0.41 -16.29
N THR A 483 -15.51 0.33 -17.58
CA THR A 483 -16.29 -0.39 -18.60
C THR A 483 -16.39 -1.89 -18.26
N ILE A 484 -15.27 -2.50 -17.88
CA ILE A 484 -15.23 -3.90 -17.45
C ILE A 484 -16.11 -4.09 -16.20
N ARG A 485 -16.01 -3.17 -15.22
CA ARG A 485 -16.80 -3.26 -13.99
C ARG A 485 -18.31 -3.14 -14.24
N HIS A 486 -18.73 -2.33 -15.21
CA HIS A 486 -20.13 -2.29 -15.64
C HIS A 486 -20.61 -3.61 -16.25
N GLU A 487 -19.78 -4.27 -17.07
CA GLU A 487 -20.11 -5.58 -17.63
C GLU A 487 -20.27 -6.65 -16.55
N GLU A 488 -19.40 -6.65 -15.53
CA GLU A 488 -19.50 -7.53 -14.36
C GLU A 488 -20.80 -7.31 -13.59
N LEU A 489 -21.15 -6.06 -13.30
CA LEU A 489 -22.39 -5.71 -12.61
C LEU A 489 -23.63 -6.20 -13.38
N GLN A 490 -23.62 -6.11 -14.71
CA GLN A 490 -24.71 -6.66 -15.54
C GLN A 490 -24.77 -8.19 -15.46
N GLY A 491 -23.60 -8.84 -15.37
CA GLY A 491 -23.50 -10.27 -15.08
C GLY A 491 -24.15 -10.66 -13.76
N GLU A 492 -23.80 -9.97 -12.67
CA GLU A 492 -24.38 -10.20 -11.33
C GLU A 492 -25.91 -10.03 -11.33
N LYS A 493 -26.41 -8.96 -11.97
CA LYS A 493 -27.85 -8.71 -12.13
C LYS A 493 -28.56 -9.82 -12.90
N LYS A 494 -27.92 -10.35 -13.94
CA LYS A 494 -28.46 -11.47 -14.73
C LYS A 494 -28.49 -12.76 -13.90
N VAL A 495 -27.42 -13.07 -13.17
CA VAL A 495 -27.38 -14.23 -12.26
C VAL A 495 -28.49 -14.15 -11.21
N LYS A 496 -28.72 -12.97 -10.61
CA LYS A 496 -29.84 -12.76 -9.70
C LYS A 496 -31.19 -13.08 -10.39
N ALA A 497 -31.39 -12.63 -11.62
CA ALA A 497 -32.60 -12.90 -12.38
C ALA A 497 -32.77 -14.39 -12.72
N ASP A 498 -31.68 -15.07 -13.08
CA ASP A 498 -31.66 -16.50 -13.36
C ASP A 498 -31.96 -17.32 -12.09
N ILE A 499 -31.42 -16.93 -10.94
CA ILE A 499 -31.75 -17.52 -9.63
C ILE A 499 -33.25 -17.31 -9.38
N LEU A 500 -33.75 -16.08 -9.44
CA LEU A 500 -35.16 -15.78 -9.21
C LEU A 500 -36.11 -16.59 -10.10
N THR A 501 -35.77 -16.77 -11.38
CA THR A 501 -36.59 -17.54 -12.33
C THR A 501 -36.53 -19.04 -12.06
N GLN A 502 -35.37 -19.58 -11.67
CA GLN A 502 -35.19 -21.00 -11.31
C GLN A 502 -35.75 -21.33 -9.92
N THR A 503 -35.72 -20.39 -8.98
CA THR A 503 -36.11 -20.58 -7.57
C THR A 503 -37.51 -20.09 -7.24
N ALA A 504 -38.22 -19.47 -8.18
CA ALA A 504 -39.59 -18.97 -7.99
C ALA A 504 -40.61 -20.05 -7.60
N LEU A 505 -40.24 -21.35 -7.60
CA LEU A 505 -41.21 -22.42 -7.37
C LEU A 505 -40.94 -23.47 -6.29
N ASP A 506 -39.76 -23.66 -5.68
CA ASP A 506 -39.62 -24.59 -4.53
C ASP A 506 -38.27 -24.43 -3.80
N GLU A 507 -38.29 -23.93 -2.55
CA GLU A 507 -37.11 -23.89 -1.66
C GLU A 507 -36.56 -25.30 -1.36
N GLU A 508 -37.42 -26.32 -1.42
CA GLU A 508 -37.05 -27.74 -1.33
C GLU A 508 -36.20 -28.21 -2.52
N LYS A 509 -36.48 -27.74 -3.75
CA LYS A 509 -35.67 -28.07 -4.93
C LYS A 509 -34.29 -27.43 -4.88
N PHE A 510 -34.19 -26.21 -4.36
CA PHE A 510 -32.89 -25.56 -4.16
C PHE A 510 -32.05 -26.30 -3.12
N GLN A 511 -32.66 -26.67 -1.97
CA GLN A 511 -31.98 -27.50 -0.96
C GLN A 511 -31.58 -28.87 -1.51
N GLY A 512 -32.44 -29.50 -2.31
CA GLY A 512 -32.14 -30.74 -3.01
C GLY A 512 -30.98 -30.62 -3.99
N LEU A 513 -30.91 -29.53 -4.76
CA LEU A 513 -29.83 -29.26 -5.70
C LEU A 513 -28.50 -28.98 -4.99
N VAL A 514 -28.53 -28.23 -3.88
CA VAL A 514 -27.34 -27.99 -3.05
C VAL A 514 -26.81 -29.30 -2.46
N GLU A 515 -27.69 -30.17 -1.98
CA GLU A 515 -27.30 -31.48 -1.46
C GLU A 515 -26.80 -32.42 -2.57
N GLU A 516 -27.39 -32.37 -3.77
CA GLU A 516 -26.92 -33.09 -4.95
C GLU A 516 -25.50 -32.65 -5.34
N VAL A 517 -25.26 -31.34 -5.45
CA VAL A 517 -23.93 -30.81 -5.78
C VAL A 517 -22.93 -31.06 -4.67
N ARG A 518 -23.35 -31.07 -3.40
CA ARG A 518 -22.48 -31.47 -2.29
C ARG A 518 -22.05 -32.93 -2.41
N LYS A 519 -22.98 -33.82 -2.75
CA LYS A 519 -22.67 -35.24 -2.99
C LYS A 519 -21.78 -35.39 -4.21
N GLU A 520 -22.03 -34.65 -5.28
CA GLU A 520 -21.20 -34.65 -6.49
C GLU A 520 -19.77 -34.17 -6.18
N GLN A 521 -19.59 -33.09 -5.41
CA GLN A 521 -18.27 -32.58 -5.04
C GLN A 521 -17.52 -33.57 -4.14
N LEU A 522 -18.19 -34.16 -3.14
CA LEU A 522 -17.59 -35.20 -2.29
C LEU A 522 -17.22 -36.46 -3.07
N SER A 523 -18.07 -36.90 -4.00
CA SER A 523 -17.79 -38.03 -4.90
C SER A 523 -16.59 -37.70 -5.78
N THR A 524 -16.61 -36.54 -6.44
CA THR A 524 -15.53 -36.09 -7.33
C THR A 524 -14.22 -35.97 -6.57
N ASP A 525 -14.21 -35.43 -5.36
CA ASP A 525 -13.01 -35.36 -4.50
C ASP A 525 -12.48 -36.75 -4.14
N SER A 526 -13.36 -37.70 -3.83
CA SER A 526 -12.95 -39.07 -3.53
C SER A 526 -12.41 -39.81 -4.77
N GLU A 527 -13.05 -39.60 -5.94
CA GLU A 527 -12.61 -40.13 -7.23
C GLU A 527 -11.25 -39.55 -7.62
N MET A 528 -11.10 -38.22 -7.51
CA MET A 528 -9.86 -37.50 -7.77
C MET A 528 -8.69 -38.04 -6.94
N ARG A 529 -8.90 -38.29 -5.64
CA ARG A 529 -7.88 -38.90 -4.76
C ARG A 529 -7.53 -40.33 -5.18
N ALA A 530 -8.52 -41.14 -5.51
CA ALA A 530 -8.29 -42.52 -5.94
C ALA A 530 -7.53 -42.58 -7.27
N ILE A 531 -7.90 -41.73 -8.23
CA ILE A 531 -7.24 -41.63 -9.54
C ILE A 531 -5.81 -41.09 -9.38
N GLU A 532 -5.60 -40.05 -8.56
CA GLU A 532 -4.27 -39.54 -8.25
C GLU A 532 -3.37 -40.66 -7.71
N GLN A 533 -3.87 -41.47 -6.76
CA GLN A 533 -3.10 -42.59 -6.21
C GLN A 533 -2.76 -43.64 -7.28
N GLN A 534 -3.72 -44.03 -8.12
CA GLN A 534 -3.49 -44.99 -9.21
C GLN A 534 -2.44 -44.49 -10.21
N VAL A 535 -2.49 -43.20 -10.56
CA VAL A 535 -1.53 -42.58 -11.47
C VAL A 535 -0.14 -42.53 -10.83
N ARG A 536 -0.03 -42.21 -9.54
CA ARG A 536 1.25 -42.25 -8.80
C ARG A 536 1.84 -43.65 -8.74
N GLU A 537 1.03 -44.68 -8.50
CA GLU A 537 1.48 -46.08 -8.53
C GLU A 537 1.97 -46.48 -9.93
N ARG A 538 1.30 -46.00 -10.99
CA ARG A 538 1.73 -46.23 -12.38
C ARG A 538 3.05 -45.52 -12.68
N ILE A 539 3.21 -44.27 -12.25
CA ILE A 539 4.46 -43.50 -12.41
C ILE A 539 5.62 -44.20 -11.67
N ALA A 540 5.40 -44.64 -10.43
CA ALA A 540 6.42 -45.36 -9.66
C ALA A 540 6.85 -46.68 -10.33
N LYS A 541 5.91 -47.42 -10.92
CA LYS A 541 6.21 -48.62 -11.72
C LYS A 541 7.04 -48.29 -12.97
N ILE A 542 6.68 -47.23 -13.69
CA ILE A 542 7.42 -46.77 -14.87
C ILE A 542 8.85 -46.34 -14.49
N GLU A 543 9.02 -45.62 -13.38
CA GLU A 543 10.34 -45.23 -12.86
C GLU A 543 11.18 -46.44 -12.42
N GLU A 544 10.58 -47.45 -11.80
CA GLU A 544 11.24 -48.71 -11.46
C GLU A 544 11.63 -49.52 -12.71
N GLU A 545 10.78 -49.55 -13.73
CA GLU A 545 11.07 -50.21 -15.01
C GLU A 545 12.18 -49.50 -15.80
N LYS A 546 12.21 -48.16 -15.78
CA LYS A 546 13.32 -47.37 -16.34
C LYS A 546 14.63 -47.66 -15.62
N LYS A 547 14.64 -47.63 -14.28
CA LYS A 547 15.83 -47.99 -13.46
C LYS A 547 16.32 -49.42 -13.69
N LYS A 548 15.43 -50.36 -14.03
CA LYS A 548 15.80 -51.74 -14.38
C LYS A 548 16.37 -51.85 -15.80
N LYS A 549 15.86 -51.07 -16.76
CA LYS A 549 16.39 -51.01 -18.14
C LYS A 549 17.75 -50.32 -18.24
N ASP A 550 18.00 -49.29 -17.42
CA ASP A 550 19.30 -48.60 -17.37
C ASP A 550 20.43 -49.47 -16.75
N GLY A 551 20.08 -50.63 -16.16
CA GLY A 551 21.02 -51.56 -15.51
C GLY A 551 21.52 -52.72 -16.38
N GLU A 552 20.93 -52.97 -17.56
CA GLU A 552 21.29 -54.09 -18.44
C GLU A 552 21.41 -53.66 -19.91
N GLY A 553 22.60 -53.18 -20.30
CA GLY A 553 23.15 -53.30 -21.67
C GLY A 553 22.69 -52.30 -22.75
N GLU A 554 23.68 -51.81 -23.50
CA GLU A 554 23.52 -51.04 -24.75
C GLU A 554 22.55 -51.71 -25.74
N GLY A 555 21.55 -50.96 -26.24
CA GLY A 555 20.72 -51.38 -27.37
C GLY A 555 19.49 -50.49 -27.60
N ASP A 556 19.58 -49.68 -28.66
CA ASP A 556 18.52 -48.94 -29.36
C ASP A 556 17.70 -47.89 -28.56
N GLU A 557 18.01 -46.61 -28.81
CA GLU A 557 17.16 -45.46 -28.47
C GLU A 557 15.77 -45.63 -29.12
N ASP A 558 14.76 -46.01 -28.34
CA ASP A 558 13.36 -45.94 -28.72
C ASP A 558 12.96 -44.46 -28.89
N PRO A 559 12.63 -43.96 -30.10
CA PRO A 559 12.34 -42.55 -30.35
C PRO A 559 11.08 -42.02 -29.66
N LEU A 560 10.35 -42.87 -28.92
CA LEU A 560 9.08 -42.53 -28.27
C LEU A 560 9.22 -42.14 -26.78
N LEU A 561 10.43 -42.14 -26.23
CA LEU A 561 10.72 -41.76 -24.85
C LEU A 561 11.67 -40.55 -24.80
N GLU A 562 11.18 -39.38 -25.22
CA GLU A 562 11.90 -38.11 -25.07
C GLU A 562 11.93 -37.62 -23.61
N ASP A 563 13.15 -37.50 -23.07
CA ASP A 563 13.62 -36.54 -22.05
C ASP A 563 12.59 -36.06 -21.00
N ASP A 564 12.31 -36.89 -19.99
CA ASP A 564 11.52 -36.57 -18.78
C ASP A 564 12.32 -35.72 -17.76
N SER A 565 13.31 -34.93 -18.18
CA SER A 565 14.18 -34.14 -17.29
C SER A 565 13.45 -33.05 -16.50
N ASP A 566 12.19 -32.75 -16.85
CA ASP A 566 11.34 -31.74 -16.22
C ASP A 566 10.36 -32.33 -15.17
N PHE A 567 10.37 -33.66 -14.98
CA PHE A 567 9.56 -34.36 -13.98
C PHE A 567 10.40 -34.66 -12.72
N GLY A 568 10.01 -34.13 -11.55
CA GLY A 568 10.68 -34.39 -10.27
C GLY A 568 11.60 -33.28 -9.74
N GLY A 569 11.56 -32.07 -10.32
CA GLY A 569 12.16 -30.87 -9.74
C GLY A 569 11.22 -30.14 -8.76
N PRO A 570 11.71 -29.14 -7.99
CA PRO A 570 10.86 -28.33 -7.11
C PRO A 570 9.69 -27.73 -7.88
N LEU A 571 8.46 -27.95 -7.41
CA LEU A 571 7.25 -27.49 -8.11
C LEU A 571 7.26 -25.97 -8.28
N ALA A 572 7.51 -25.52 -9.51
CA ALA A 572 7.42 -24.12 -9.91
C ALA A 572 6.30 -23.98 -10.94
N LEU A 573 5.14 -23.47 -10.51
CA LEU A 573 4.00 -23.28 -11.42
C LEU A 573 4.24 -22.08 -12.33
N SER A 574 3.64 -22.07 -13.51
CA SER A 574 3.37 -20.88 -14.30
C SER A 574 1.90 -20.54 -14.24
N TRP A 575 1.56 -19.28 -14.48
CA TRP A 575 0.17 -18.88 -14.64
C TRP A 575 -0.48 -19.69 -15.77
N PRO A 576 -1.63 -20.35 -15.51
CA PRO A 576 -2.29 -21.18 -16.51
C PRO A 576 -2.95 -20.34 -17.62
N ILE A 577 -3.14 -19.05 -17.39
CA ILE A 577 -3.68 -18.07 -18.34
C ILE A 577 -2.93 -16.74 -18.24
N ALA A 578 -3.10 -15.85 -19.23
CA ALA A 578 -2.41 -14.56 -19.25
C ALA A 578 -2.96 -13.55 -18.22
N GLY A 579 -4.26 -13.64 -17.89
CA GLY A 579 -4.89 -12.82 -16.85
C GLY A 579 -4.36 -13.18 -15.46
N ARG A 580 -4.17 -12.16 -14.60
CA ARG A 580 -3.64 -12.33 -13.23
C ARG A 580 -4.57 -11.78 -12.16
N GLU A 581 -5.79 -11.45 -12.55
CA GLU A 581 -6.82 -10.96 -11.65
C GLU A 581 -7.49 -12.15 -10.97
N ILE A 582 -7.36 -12.22 -9.65
CA ILE A 582 -7.99 -13.27 -8.84
C ILE A 582 -9.30 -12.70 -8.30
N THR A 583 -10.43 -13.27 -8.73
CA THR A 583 -11.77 -12.87 -8.27
C THR A 583 -12.12 -13.51 -6.94
N CYS A 584 -11.70 -14.76 -6.72
CA CYS A 584 -11.83 -15.46 -5.44
C CYS A 584 -10.61 -16.34 -5.16
N GLY A 585 -9.96 -16.14 -4.02
CA GLY A 585 -8.83 -16.99 -3.59
C GLY A 585 -9.25 -18.30 -2.91
N PHE A 586 -8.27 -19.07 -2.47
CA PHE A 586 -8.49 -20.27 -1.65
C PHE A 586 -9.26 -19.93 -0.36
N ASP A 587 -10.37 -20.63 -0.11
CA ASP A 587 -11.29 -20.39 1.01
C ASP A 587 -11.73 -18.92 1.16
N CYS A 588 -11.99 -18.22 0.04
CA CYS A 588 -12.32 -16.79 0.06
C CYS A 588 -13.60 -16.48 0.83
N ALA A 589 -13.62 -15.32 1.51
CA ALA A 589 -14.73 -14.93 2.37
C ALA A 589 -15.98 -14.55 1.59
N ASP A 590 -15.78 -14.01 0.39
CA ASP A 590 -16.79 -13.45 -0.48
C ASP A 590 -17.37 -14.48 -1.46
N TYR A 591 -16.98 -15.76 -1.34
CA TYR A 591 -17.51 -16.83 -2.18
C TYR A 591 -19.02 -16.95 -1.95
N PRO A 592 -19.88 -16.76 -2.97
CA PRO A 592 -21.33 -16.71 -2.78
C PRO A 592 -21.92 -17.97 -2.14
N PHE A 593 -21.25 -19.11 -2.29
CA PHE A 593 -21.68 -20.40 -1.75
C PHE A 593 -20.83 -20.91 -0.57
N ARG A 594 -20.03 -20.03 0.08
CA ARG A 594 -19.09 -20.40 1.17
C ARG A 594 -19.72 -21.19 2.32
N ARG A 595 -20.99 -20.94 2.62
CA ARG A 595 -21.73 -21.65 3.67
C ARG A 595 -22.02 -23.12 3.32
N TYR A 596 -21.91 -23.51 2.04
CA TYR A 596 -22.19 -24.86 1.54
C TYR A 596 -20.93 -25.56 1.02
N PHE A 597 -20.07 -24.83 0.30
CA PHE A 597 -18.85 -25.37 -0.29
C PHE A 597 -17.64 -24.54 0.12
N LYS A 598 -16.56 -25.21 0.53
CA LYS A 598 -15.25 -24.55 0.65
C LYS A 598 -14.68 -24.39 -0.74
N HIS A 599 -14.21 -23.19 -1.04
CA HIS A 599 -13.53 -22.93 -2.30
C HIS A 599 -12.15 -23.60 -2.29
N SER A 600 -12.00 -24.71 -3.03
CA SER A 600 -10.81 -25.58 -3.01
C SER A 600 -9.64 -25.08 -3.85
N GLY A 601 -9.84 -24.01 -4.62
CA GLY A 601 -8.84 -23.44 -5.53
C GLY A 601 -8.82 -21.92 -5.51
N MET A 602 -8.41 -21.32 -6.63
CA MET A 602 -8.56 -19.90 -6.91
C MET A 602 -9.32 -19.73 -8.23
N ASP A 603 -10.07 -18.64 -8.33
CA ASP A 603 -10.76 -18.25 -9.55
C ASP A 603 -10.00 -17.08 -10.18
N ILE A 604 -9.54 -17.28 -11.41
CA ILE A 604 -8.77 -16.30 -12.17
C ILE A 604 -9.70 -15.71 -13.24
N ALA A 605 -9.95 -14.41 -13.18
CA ALA A 605 -10.82 -13.70 -14.12
C ALA A 605 -10.31 -13.88 -15.55
N THR A 606 -11.15 -14.38 -16.44
CA THR A 606 -10.78 -14.50 -17.85
C THR A 606 -12.00 -14.61 -18.74
N PRO A 607 -12.00 -13.96 -19.91
CA PRO A 607 -12.98 -14.23 -20.95
C PRO A 607 -13.11 -15.72 -21.24
N GLN A 608 -14.30 -16.14 -21.63
CA GLN A 608 -14.56 -17.50 -22.09
C GLN A 608 -13.80 -17.78 -23.40
N GLY A 609 -13.29 -19.00 -23.53
CA GLY A 609 -12.56 -19.47 -24.71
C GLY A 609 -11.06 -19.15 -24.69
N THR A 610 -10.58 -18.45 -23.66
CA THR A 610 -9.15 -18.17 -23.44
C THR A 610 -8.39 -19.48 -23.32
N LYS A 611 -7.23 -19.56 -23.98
CA LYS A 611 -6.36 -20.74 -23.93
C LYS A 611 -5.83 -20.96 -22.53
N VAL A 612 -6.05 -22.16 -22.00
CA VAL A 612 -5.55 -22.62 -20.70
C VAL A 612 -4.34 -23.50 -20.94
N SER A 613 -3.24 -23.17 -20.27
CA SER A 613 -1.96 -23.87 -20.39
C SER A 613 -1.63 -24.61 -19.10
N ALA A 614 -0.90 -25.72 -19.21
CA ALA A 614 -0.44 -26.48 -18.05
C ALA A 614 0.53 -25.64 -17.21
N ALA A 615 0.22 -25.48 -15.92
CA ALA A 615 1.02 -24.72 -14.97
C ALA A 615 2.36 -25.38 -14.66
N ALA A 616 2.45 -26.71 -14.78
CA ALA A 616 3.68 -27.47 -14.65
C ALA A 616 3.62 -28.74 -15.51
N SER A 617 4.79 -29.31 -15.80
CA SER A 617 4.90 -30.58 -16.51
C SER A 617 4.34 -31.72 -15.65
N GLY A 618 3.48 -32.57 -16.22
CA GLY A 618 2.78 -33.60 -15.44
C GLY A 618 2.03 -34.62 -16.28
N TYR A 619 1.67 -35.75 -15.68
CA TYR A 619 0.87 -36.79 -16.33
C TYR A 619 -0.62 -36.47 -16.19
N VAL A 620 -1.38 -36.65 -17.26
CA VAL A 620 -2.83 -36.48 -17.21
C VAL A 620 -3.42 -37.61 -16.35
N ALA A 621 -4.05 -37.25 -15.24
CA ALA A 621 -4.71 -38.20 -14.37
C ALA A 621 -6.18 -38.38 -14.76
N ILE A 622 -6.85 -37.29 -15.10
CA ILE A 622 -8.21 -37.32 -15.65
C ILE A 622 -8.44 -36.12 -16.57
N ALA A 623 -9.24 -36.35 -17.61
CA ALA A 623 -9.85 -35.32 -18.44
C ALA A 623 -11.35 -35.62 -18.51
N LYS A 624 -12.14 -34.90 -17.69
CA LYS A 624 -13.59 -35.12 -17.60
C LYS A 624 -14.33 -34.03 -18.34
N ASP A 625 -15.08 -34.41 -19.37
CA ASP A 625 -16.03 -33.54 -20.05
C ASP A 625 -17.40 -33.62 -19.37
N GLY A 626 -17.83 -32.51 -18.77
CA GLY A 626 -19.14 -32.35 -18.15
C GLY A 626 -20.26 -32.05 -19.15
N GLY A 627 -19.97 -31.88 -20.44
CA GLY A 627 -20.94 -31.54 -21.47
C GLY A 627 -21.57 -30.17 -21.27
N ALA A 628 -22.83 -30.01 -21.69
CA ALA A 628 -23.50 -28.70 -21.73
C ALA A 628 -23.76 -28.07 -20.36
N THR A 629 -23.92 -28.87 -19.30
CA THR A 629 -24.35 -28.41 -17.97
C THR A 629 -23.47 -28.92 -16.82
N GLY A 630 -22.56 -29.85 -17.09
CA GLY A 630 -21.68 -30.43 -16.08
C GLY A 630 -20.38 -29.66 -15.90
N TYR A 631 -19.67 -30.01 -14.84
CA TYR A 631 -18.36 -29.46 -14.51
C TYR A 631 -17.26 -30.17 -15.30
N THR A 632 -16.63 -29.45 -16.23
CA THR A 632 -15.51 -29.96 -17.02
C THR A 632 -14.20 -29.60 -16.32
N TYR A 633 -13.33 -30.60 -16.14
CA TYR A 633 -12.03 -30.37 -15.52
C TYR A 633 -10.95 -31.35 -15.99
N ILE A 634 -9.70 -30.91 -15.84
CA ILE A 634 -8.50 -31.72 -16.08
C ILE A 634 -7.69 -31.78 -14.78
N MET A 635 -7.16 -32.95 -14.44
CA MET A 635 -6.14 -33.09 -13.39
C MET A 635 -4.82 -33.53 -13.99
N LEU A 636 -3.74 -32.82 -13.63
CA LEU A 636 -2.36 -33.20 -13.94
C LEU A 636 -1.63 -33.59 -12.65
N VAL A 637 -1.00 -34.75 -12.64
CA VAL A 637 -0.17 -35.22 -11.52
C VAL A 637 1.29 -34.87 -11.79
N HIS A 638 1.90 -34.21 -10.81
CA HIS A 638 3.28 -33.76 -10.83
C HIS A 638 4.13 -34.58 -9.84
N GLY A 639 5.44 -34.33 -9.86
CA GLY A 639 6.38 -34.86 -8.87
C GLY A 639 6.09 -34.38 -7.44
N ASP A 640 6.81 -34.95 -6.47
CA ASP A 640 6.81 -34.56 -5.05
C ASP A 640 5.45 -34.54 -4.35
N GLY A 641 4.48 -35.33 -4.83
CA GLY A 641 3.16 -35.42 -4.21
C GLY A 641 2.18 -34.32 -4.64
N TYR A 642 2.50 -33.51 -5.66
CA TYR A 642 1.63 -32.44 -6.12
C TYR A 642 0.73 -32.83 -7.31
N ALA A 643 -0.42 -32.19 -7.43
CA ALA A 643 -1.31 -32.26 -8.59
C ALA A 643 -2.01 -30.93 -8.83
N THR A 644 -2.28 -30.56 -10.09
CA THR A 644 -3.06 -29.36 -10.43
C THR A 644 -4.39 -29.74 -11.07
N VAL A 645 -5.44 -29.01 -10.75
CA VAL A 645 -6.78 -29.17 -11.33
C VAL A 645 -7.19 -27.87 -12.03
N TYR A 646 -7.68 -28.01 -13.25
CA TYR A 646 -8.16 -26.91 -14.10
C TYR A 646 -9.63 -27.15 -14.34
N GLY A 647 -10.49 -26.35 -13.72
CA GLY A 647 -11.93 -26.47 -13.74
C GLY A 647 -12.62 -25.38 -14.55
N HIS A 648 -13.91 -25.56 -14.79
CA HIS A 648 -14.72 -24.69 -15.66
C HIS A 648 -14.10 -24.55 -17.05
N LEU A 649 -13.71 -25.66 -17.69
CA LEU A 649 -13.16 -25.63 -19.05
C LEU A 649 -14.28 -25.75 -20.09
N SER A 650 -14.32 -24.86 -21.09
CA SER A 650 -15.32 -24.95 -22.16
C SER A 650 -15.00 -26.06 -23.17
N ALA A 651 -13.72 -26.42 -23.27
CA ALA A 651 -13.22 -27.48 -24.13
C ALA A 651 -11.89 -27.99 -23.61
N ILE A 652 -11.65 -29.30 -23.77
CA ILE A 652 -10.38 -29.98 -23.51
C ILE A 652 -9.71 -30.24 -24.86
N GLU A 653 -8.41 -29.97 -24.99
CA GLU A 653 -7.67 -30.23 -26.24
C GLU A 653 -7.55 -31.74 -26.51
N SER A 654 -7.67 -32.15 -27.77
CA SER A 654 -7.65 -33.58 -28.14
C SER A 654 -6.33 -34.28 -27.77
N SER A 655 -5.22 -33.54 -27.80
CA SER A 655 -3.91 -34.03 -27.37
C SER A 655 -3.88 -34.48 -25.91
N VAL A 656 -4.74 -33.93 -25.04
CA VAL A 656 -4.83 -34.32 -23.63
C VAL A 656 -5.40 -35.74 -23.50
N TYR A 657 -6.42 -36.09 -24.30
CA TYR A 657 -6.98 -37.45 -24.31
C TYR A 657 -5.97 -38.48 -24.83
N GLU A 658 -5.23 -38.15 -25.89
CA GLU A 658 -4.13 -39.01 -26.38
C GLU A 658 -3.07 -39.23 -25.29
N LYS A 659 -2.68 -38.17 -24.57
CA LYS A 659 -1.69 -38.26 -23.49
C LYS A 659 -2.19 -39.07 -22.28
N LEU A 660 -3.47 -38.99 -21.98
CA LEU A 660 -4.11 -39.81 -20.95
C LEU A 660 -4.06 -41.31 -21.30
N GLU A 661 -4.33 -41.67 -22.55
CA GLU A 661 -4.29 -43.07 -23.03
C GLU A 661 -2.85 -43.60 -23.14
N THR A 662 -1.97 -42.83 -23.75
CA THR A 662 -0.57 -43.21 -23.99
C THR A 662 0.30 -43.13 -22.74
N GLY A 663 -0.17 -42.43 -21.70
CA GLY A 663 0.62 -42.16 -20.49
C GLY A 663 1.78 -41.19 -20.73
N ARG A 664 1.69 -40.34 -21.76
CA ARG A 664 2.70 -39.31 -22.07
C ARG A 664 2.52 -38.07 -21.19
N LEU A 665 3.63 -37.36 -20.97
CA LEU A 665 3.67 -36.13 -20.19
C LEU A 665 3.05 -34.94 -20.95
N VAL A 666 2.28 -34.11 -20.25
CA VAL A 666 1.95 -32.74 -20.68
C VAL A 666 3.06 -31.82 -20.20
N ARG A 667 3.63 -31.00 -21.10
CA ARG A 667 4.72 -30.10 -20.74
C ARG A 667 4.18 -28.78 -20.18
N LYS A 668 4.94 -28.15 -19.28
CA LYS A 668 4.64 -26.81 -18.77
C LYS A 668 4.45 -25.82 -19.92
N GLY A 669 3.37 -25.04 -19.86
CA GLY A 669 2.99 -24.06 -20.87
C GLY A 669 2.30 -24.65 -22.11
N GLU A 670 2.15 -25.97 -22.21
CA GLU A 670 1.36 -26.60 -23.26
C GLU A 670 -0.13 -26.31 -23.07
N ILE A 671 -0.85 -26.03 -24.16
CA ILE A 671 -2.28 -25.76 -24.13
C ILE A 671 -3.02 -27.06 -23.85
N ILE A 672 -3.83 -27.06 -22.79
CA ILE A 672 -4.61 -28.23 -22.33
C ILE A 672 -6.10 -28.06 -22.55
N GLY A 673 -6.56 -26.82 -22.76
CA GLY A 673 -7.98 -26.55 -22.96
C GLY A 673 -8.29 -25.07 -23.09
N ARG A 674 -9.57 -24.74 -22.88
CA ARG A 674 -10.10 -23.38 -22.95
C ARG A 674 -10.95 -23.07 -21.74
N SER A 675 -10.90 -21.83 -21.26
CA SER A 675 -11.74 -21.37 -20.14
C SER A 675 -13.21 -21.37 -20.53
N GLY A 676 -14.04 -21.84 -19.62
CA GLY A 676 -15.49 -21.99 -19.75
C GLY A 676 -16.16 -21.44 -18.51
N GLY A 677 -15.99 -20.14 -18.28
CA GLY A 677 -16.44 -19.52 -17.05
C GLY A 677 -17.88 -19.00 -17.06
N THR A 678 -18.56 -18.90 -18.21
CA THR A 678 -19.88 -18.25 -18.21
C THR A 678 -20.98 -19.23 -17.77
N PRO A 679 -21.86 -18.86 -16.82
CA PRO A 679 -22.98 -19.71 -16.40
C PRO A 679 -23.83 -20.17 -17.60
N GLY A 680 -24.20 -21.45 -17.62
CA GLY A 680 -25.02 -22.05 -18.69
C GLY A 680 -24.28 -22.36 -19.99
N THR A 681 -22.96 -22.14 -20.04
CA THR A 681 -22.14 -22.57 -21.18
C THR A 681 -21.49 -23.94 -20.94
N PRO A 682 -21.11 -24.68 -21.99
CA PRO A 682 -20.53 -26.01 -21.84
C PRO A 682 -19.34 -26.00 -20.88
N GLY A 683 -19.32 -26.95 -19.96
CA GLY A 683 -18.24 -27.15 -18.98
C GLY A 683 -18.18 -26.16 -17.82
N ALA A 684 -19.00 -25.10 -17.81
CA ALA A 684 -19.03 -24.11 -16.73
C ALA A 684 -19.61 -24.64 -15.42
N GLY A 685 -20.32 -25.77 -15.45
CA GLY A 685 -21.03 -26.29 -14.28
C GLY A 685 -22.20 -25.39 -13.83
N ARG A 686 -22.92 -25.85 -12.80
CA ARG A 686 -24.20 -25.25 -12.39
C ARG A 686 -24.09 -23.97 -11.56
N PHE A 687 -22.95 -23.75 -10.90
CA PHE A 687 -22.75 -22.67 -9.92
C PHE A 687 -21.58 -21.74 -10.25
N SER A 688 -21.17 -21.66 -11.53
CA SER A 688 -20.25 -20.59 -11.94
C SER A 688 -20.92 -19.23 -11.71
N THR A 689 -20.14 -18.22 -11.32
CA THR A 689 -20.61 -16.86 -11.02
C THR A 689 -20.26 -15.84 -12.11
N GLY A 690 -19.42 -16.22 -13.09
CA GLY A 690 -18.95 -15.33 -14.16
C GLY A 690 -17.73 -15.89 -14.88
N PRO A 691 -17.26 -15.27 -15.98
CA PRO A 691 -16.16 -15.80 -16.78
C PRO A 691 -14.82 -15.86 -16.01
N HIS A 692 -14.43 -17.06 -15.56
CA HIS A 692 -13.17 -17.34 -14.88
C HIS A 692 -12.63 -18.73 -15.22
N LEU A 693 -11.39 -18.99 -14.80
CA LEU A 693 -10.78 -20.31 -14.69
C LEU A 693 -10.68 -20.69 -13.22
N HIS A 694 -11.22 -21.85 -12.84
CA HIS A 694 -10.96 -22.41 -11.51
C HIS A 694 -9.65 -23.19 -11.54
N PHE A 695 -8.70 -22.79 -10.70
CA PHE A 695 -7.37 -23.38 -10.63
C PHE A 695 -7.06 -23.84 -9.21
N GLU A 696 -6.82 -25.14 -9.07
CA GLU A 696 -6.57 -25.77 -7.78
C GLU A 696 -5.21 -26.48 -7.77
N LEU A 697 -4.53 -26.42 -6.62
CA LEU A 697 -3.32 -27.18 -6.34
C LEU A 697 -3.60 -28.15 -5.20
N ARG A 698 -3.20 -29.40 -5.36
CA ARG A 698 -3.32 -30.46 -4.36
C ARG A 698 -1.95 -30.96 -3.95
N GLU A 699 -1.78 -31.22 -2.66
CA GLU A 699 -0.64 -31.92 -2.08
C GLU A 699 -1.16 -33.21 -1.41
N ASN A 700 -0.73 -34.37 -1.91
CA ASN A 700 -1.17 -35.68 -1.45
C ASN A 700 -2.71 -35.81 -1.40
N GLY A 701 -3.40 -35.34 -2.45
CA GLY A 701 -4.85 -35.38 -2.55
C GLY A 701 -5.62 -34.36 -1.69
N ILE A 702 -4.93 -33.43 -1.02
CA ILE A 702 -5.55 -32.37 -0.22
C ILE A 702 -5.39 -31.03 -0.95
N PRO A 703 -6.49 -30.29 -1.20
CA PRO A 703 -6.43 -28.95 -1.78
C PRO A 703 -5.65 -27.98 -0.87
N ILE A 704 -4.70 -27.26 -1.45
CA ILE A 704 -3.90 -26.22 -0.79
C ILE A 704 -3.96 -24.93 -1.59
N ASN A 705 -3.62 -23.81 -0.94
CA ASN A 705 -3.61 -22.51 -1.60
C ASN A 705 -2.58 -22.51 -2.77
N PRO A 706 -2.99 -22.28 -4.04
CA PRO A 706 -2.08 -22.30 -5.17
C PRO A 706 -1.25 -21.02 -5.33
N VAL A 707 -1.66 -19.91 -4.71
CA VAL A 707 -1.00 -18.58 -4.86
C VAL A 707 0.50 -18.61 -4.55
N PRO A 708 0.99 -19.27 -3.48
CA PRO A 708 2.41 -19.28 -3.14
C PRO A 708 3.31 -19.98 -4.18
N PHE A 709 2.73 -20.82 -5.05
CA PHE A 709 3.46 -21.62 -6.04
C PHE A 709 3.51 -20.97 -7.44
N LEU A 710 2.76 -19.88 -7.64
CA LEU A 710 2.72 -19.09 -8.87
C LEU A 710 3.77 -17.96 -8.88
N PRO A 711 4.25 -17.52 -10.06
CA PRO A 711 5.33 -16.55 -10.20
C PRO A 711 4.91 -15.08 -10.10
#